data_AF-A0A5E5PLM7-F1
#
_entry.id   AF-A0A5E5PLM7-F1
#
_cell.length_a   1.000
_cell.length_b   1.000
_cell.length_c   1.000
_cell.angle_alpha   90.00
_cell.angle_beta   90.00
_cell.angle_gamma   90.00
#
_symmetry.space_group_name_H-M   'P 1'
#
loop_
_entity.id
_entity.type
_entity.pdbx_description
1 polymer ?
#
loop_
_entity_poly.entity_id
_entity_poly.type
_entity_poly.pdbx_seq_one_letter_code
_entity_poly.pdbx_strand_id
1 'polypeptide(L)'
;MTSTTIKTQLTHCFNNTFSKTSTPIPIANIAGERALSSGLDKLKHFLVLSLLTTLSFNVFAVDNPQQLNKEEFNKAAYLDLSKPYNGNNPQPVSEKYNQATTLLKEVAGTVRNALGSTNSDNADQLGNKITTGISNQIKNQAVNKTEGLINSKANKLLNKFGAGRSEVSIGGISSKKLSYNIDTIQPLSEFNSKIKALTFIQGSLFNAENEGSRRNTLNLGLGHRMLVEDDRAIVGINIFTDYEANSKHKRASLGLEYQRSNFSLTANKYHPLSNKVVIGDYTEEALSGHDIKVTGQIPYIPWAKIKGTHYYWDQSTGGSINGSILGVEIQLSPSSSIEFGQEDSNTMEHSGYARLNLSFPFNTNEKMTNFAFDKKAFRNSTKMDLTLLEMVERSQQIKIEKLLNKHATQSATSATVAEAGTATYTIVLSRKPTSDVAISLTSSDTTAATVTPLLTFTRDNWSSPQMVTVTGVNDGDTDNETVVISHAISGGGYDAVSMTDFTVTMVDDDGVTQLTTSATAAITQLAISATVAGVTQSATAMIMSEGRTGAYTIVLNSEPEGDVTITLTSSDTTAATVTNSLTFTTSNWSSPQTVTVTAVNDPDMDNETVTIRHAISGDGYGSVNMSDIEVRIIDRTPNPTLKSIIQSTTVVNIDENATDTYTVVLDADPTGDVVIAMTSSDTNIVTVTPSLTFTTNNWATPQIVTVTSVLDINVDKAVYVSHTVTGGGYNAVTMSDILVHVSDVPGEFVNKTCKFWLIICVTWQWEVIKPQSIIQSATSATIAEAATSTYTVVLSKKPTSDVTIRLTSSDTTAATVTPLLTFTRSNWSSPQMVTITGVNDNDAVREIVTISHAISGGGYDTLSTANFTATMIDDDTAGVTQSVTSATIAESATATYTVVLDSEPTSDVTIRLTSSDTTAATVTPLLTFTRSNWSSPQMVTITGVNDGDTANETVVISHAISGGGYDALSMTNFTATMIDDDIIFKGLSYTLITSPDTGRIWLDRNLGATRVATSSTDSTAYGHLYQWGRNDDGHESRTSNTTTTRATTITPAHNNFIVNNITYNWTSADSNGALRAAAWADGGSNNICPVGFGVPTEAELTADTISATTTTITNKDTAFSSFLKIPVAGYRNANSVFTFVNAHIFLWTRSTSGSIGRYLTINSGAGFHNSYRAYALSVRCIKS
;
A
#
# COMPACT_ATOMS: atom_id res chain seq x y z
N MET A 1 -57.72 -13.80 -33.08
CA MET A 1 -58.57 -12.59 -33.01
C MET A 1 -57.70 -11.43 -32.53
N THR A 2 -57.29 -10.59 -33.50
CA THR A 2 -57.01 -9.14 -33.44
C THR A 2 -56.93 -8.51 -32.03
N SER A 3 -55.78 -8.05 -31.49
CA SER A 3 -54.79 -7.05 -31.98
C SER A 3 -55.37 -5.71 -32.48
N THR A 4 -56.44 -5.20 -31.86
CA THR A 4 -57.00 -3.88 -32.26
C THR A 4 -57.56 -3.01 -31.13
N THR A 5 -57.22 -3.23 -29.84
CA THR A 5 -57.78 -2.38 -28.76
C THR A 5 -56.75 -1.78 -27.78
N ILE A 6 -55.45 -1.98 -27.97
CA ILE A 6 -54.40 -1.39 -27.11
C ILE A 6 -53.46 -0.48 -27.93
N LYS A 7 -54.02 0.27 -28.88
CA LYS A 7 -53.30 1.34 -29.60
C LYS A 7 -53.88 2.73 -29.34
N THR A 8 -55.01 2.84 -28.65
CA THR A 8 -55.79 4.10 -28.56
C THR A 8 -55.83 4.73 -27.16
N GLN A 9 -55.21 4.14 -26.14
CA GLN A 9 -55.15 4.72 -24.79
C GLN A 9 -53.77 5.29 -24.42
N LEU A 10 -52.68 4.87 -25.07
CA LEU A 10 -51.34 5.47 -24.84
C LEU A 10 -51.10 6.80 -25.57
N THR A 11 -51.90 7.12 -26.60
CA THR A 11 -51.76 8.37 -27.37
C THR A 11 -52.35 9.58 -26.65
N HIS A 12 -53.20 9.37 -25.64
CA HIS A 12 -53.91 10.47 -24.98
C HIS A 12 -53.17 11.13 -23.80
N CYS A 13 -52.17 10.48 -23.19
CA CYS A 13 -51.38 11.07 -22.10
C CYS A 13 -50.18 11.91 -22.56
N PHE A 14 -49.75 11.79 -23.82
CA PHE A 14 -48.55 12.49 -24.33
C PHE A 14 -48.85 13.81 -25.06
N ASN A 15 -50.11 14.15 -25.32
CA ASN A 15 -50.46 15.22 -26.28
C ASN A 15 -50.71 16.61 -25.66
N ASN A 16 -50.45 16.86 -24.37
CA ASN A 16 -50.80 18.15 -23.76
C ASN A 16 -49.74 18.89 -22.94
N THR A 17 -48.46 18.46 -22.94
CA THR A 17 -47.42 19.17 -22.17
C THR A 17 -46.32 19.82 -23.03
N PHE A 18 -46.28 19.57 -24.34
CA PHE A 18 -45.35 20.25 -25.24
C PHE A 18 -46.05 20.72 -26.51
N SER A 19 -46.72 21.88 -26.43
CA SER A 19 -47.09 22.64 -27.63
C SER A 19 -46.38 23.99 -27.63
N LYS A 20 -45.40 24.10 -28.55
CA LYS A 20 -44.82 25.29 -29.22
C LYS A 20 -43.29 25.19 -29.30
N THR A 21 -42.78 24.47 -30.30
CA THR A 21 -42.06 25.05 -31.45
C THR A 21 -41.52 23.90 -32.35
N SER A 22 -41.82 24.03 -33.65
CA SER A 22 -41.47 23.23 -34.83
C SER A 22 -39.95 23.15 -35.08
N THR A 23 -39.31 22.10 -35.63
CA THR A 23 -39.66 21.17 -36.74
C THR A 23 -38.74 19.91 -36.76
N PRO A 24 -39.10 18.82 -37.47
CA PRO A 24 -38.66 17.43 -37.20
C PRO A 24 -37.84 16.74 -38.32
N ILE A 25 -36.99 15.75 -37.98
CA ILE A 25 -36.37 14.75 -38.90
C ILE A 25 -36.22 13.38 -38.15
N PRO A 26 -36.40 12.21 -38.79
CA PRO A 26 -37.20 11.10 -38.24
C PRO A 26 -36.44 9.93 -37.62
N ILE A 27 -37.11 9.30 -36.65
CA ILE A 27 -36.81 7.97 -36.11
C ILE A 27 -37.59 6.94 -36.94
N ALA A 28 -36.89 6.02 -37.62
CA ALA A 28 -37.49 4.78 -38.12
C ALA A 28 -36.48 3.62 -38.13
N ASN A 29 -36.98 2.47 -37.67
CA ASN A 29 -36.46 1.10 -37.75
C ASN A 29 -35.43 0.63 -36.71
N ILE A 30 -35.94 0.25 -35.52
CA ILE A 30 -35.52 -1.00 -34.87
C ILE A 30 -36.79 -1.77 -34.46
N ALA A 31 -37.36 -2.50 -35.41
CA ALA A 31 -38.16 -3.68 -35.12
C ALA A 31 -37.54 -4.82 -35.93
N GLY A 32 -36.77 -5.65 -35.25
CA GLY A 32 -36.17 -6.87 -35.79
C GLY A 32 -36.10 -7.89 -34.67
N GLU A 33 -37.09 -8.79 -34.65
CA GLU A 33 -37.31 -9.89 -33.69
C GLU A 33 -36.21 -10.97 -33.69
N ARG A 34 -34.94 -10.61 -33.87
CA ARG A 34 -33.78 -11.51 -33.71
C ARG A 34 -32.66 -10.96 -32.82
N ALA A 35 -32.80 -9.74 -32.27
CA ALA A 35 -31.80 -9.13 -31.39
C ALA A 35 -31.97 -9.44 -29.89
N LEU A 36 -33.15 -9.93 -29.47
CA LEU A 36 -33.44 -10.25 -28.07
C LEU A 36 -32.93 -11.64 -27.62
N SER A 37 -32.67 -12.58 -28.54
CA SER A 37 -32.11 -13.89 -28.19
C SER A 37 -30.58 -13.89 -28.15
N SER A 38 -29.90 -13.12 -29.02
CA SER A 38 -28.43 -13.04 -29.02
C SER A 38 -27.86 -12.14 -27.91
N GLY A 39 -28.65 -11.20 -27.39
CA GLY A 39 -28.28 -10.39 -26.22
C GLY A 39 -28.39 -11.17 -24.90
N LEU A 40 -29.38 -12.05 -24.78
CA LEU A 40 -29.58 -12.89 -23.60
C LEU A 40 -28.58 -14.06 -23.52
N ASP A 41 -28.16 -14.62 -24.65
CA ASP A 41 -27.12 -15.68 -24.68
C ASP A 41 -25.70 -15.12 -24.56
N LYS A 42 -25.46 -13.85 -24.93
CA LYS A 42 -24.22 -13.12 -24.58
C LYS A 42 -24.20 -12.69 -23.11
N LEU A 43 -25.35 -12.35 -22.52
CA LEU A 43 -25.48 -12.09 -21.07
C LEU A 43 -25.23 -13.37 -20.25
N LYS A 44 -25.62 -14.55 -20.75
CA LYS A 44 -25.27 -15.85 -20.14
C LYS A 44 -23.76 -16.14 -20.20
N HIS A 45 -23.07 -15.83 -21.30
CA HIS A 45 -21.61 -16.00 -21.39
C HIS A 45 -20.85 -14.96 -20.56
N PHE A 46 -21.38 -13.73 -20.45
CA PHE A 46 -20.83 -12.69 -19.57
C PHE A 46 -21.02 -13.04 -18.09
N LEU A 47 -22.16 -13.61 -17.72
CA LEU A 47 -22.44 -14.15 -16.37
C LEU A 47 -21.64 -15.43 -16.04
N VAL A 48 -21.17 -16.18 -17.04
CA VAL A 48 -20.30 -17.37 -16.83
C VAL A 48 -18.83 -16.98 -16.71
N LEU A 49 -18.40 -15.85 -17.29
CA LEU A 49 -17.01 -15.39 -17.21
C LEU A 49 -16.74 -14.39 -16.06
N SER A 50 -17.76 -13.67 -15.58
CA SER A 50 -17.65 -12.81 -14.38
C SER A 50 -17.82 -13.58 -13.07
N LEU A 51 -17.91 -14.92 -13.12
CA LEU A 51 -18.11 -15.79 -11.96
C LEU A 51 -16.85 -16.58 -11.55
N LEU A 52 -15.69 -16.31 -12.15
CA LEU A 52 -14.47 -17.09 -11.93
C LEU A 52 -13.27 -16.39 -11.28
N THR A 53 -13.34 -15.11 -10.88
CA THR A 53 -12.17 -14.43 -10.26
C THR A 53 -12.45 -13.51 -9.06
N THR A 54 -13.68 -13.43 -8.53
CA THR A 54 -13.89 -12.75 -7.24
C THR A 54 -14.82 -13.57 -6.34
N LEU A 55 -14.23 -14.10 -5.27
CA LEU A 55 -14.84 -14.94 -4.22
C LEU A 55 -15.08 -16.40 -4.61
N SER A 56 -14.03 -17.22 -4.48
CA SER A 56 -14.14 -18.67 -4.30
C SER A 56 -14.81 -19.00 -2.96
N PHE A 57 -16.12 -18.75 -2.85
CA PHE A 57 -16.99 -19.51 -1.95
C PHE A 57 -17.57 -20.69 -2.75
N ASN A 58 -16.80 -21.77 -2.85
CA ASN A 58 -17.33 -23.05 -3.28
C ASN A 58 -18.33 -23.57 -2.23
N VAL A 59 -19.62 -23.23 -2.39
CA VAL A 59 -20.72 -24.05 -1.86
C VAL A 59 -21.79 -24.11 -2.95
N PHE A 60 -21.58 -25.00 -3.93
CA PHE A 60 -22.72 -25.59 -4.61
C PHE A 60 -23.50 -26.38 -3.57
N ALA A 61 -24.68 -25.90 -3.20
CA ALA A 61 -25.67 -26.71 -2.50
C ALA A 61 -26.10 -27.84 -3.45
N VAL A 62 -25.40 -28.96 -3.39
CA VAL A 62 -25.84 -30.22 -4.00
C VAL A 62 -26.99 -30.72 -3.12
N ASP A 63 -28.22 -30.48 -3.57
CA ASP A 63 -29.40 -31.22 -3.11
C ASP A 63 -29.25 -32.68 -3.58
N ASN A 64 -28.63 -33.52 -2.75
CA ASN A 64 -28.78 -34.96 -2.88
C ASN A 64 -28.91 -35.60 -1.47
N PRO A 65 -30.11 -36.07 -1.06
CA PRO A 65 -30.38 -36.50 0.31
C PRO A 65 -29.85 -37.91 0.66
N GLN A 66 -28.84 -38.41 -0.04
CA GLN A 66 -28.23 -39.71 0.24
C GLN A 66 -26.71 -39.67 0.11
N GLN A 67 -26.03 -39.11 1.11
CA GLN A 67 -24.80 -39.68 1.65
C GLN A 67 -24.45 -38.99 2.97
N LEU A 68 -24.60 -39.78 4.03
CA LEU A 68 -24.23 -39.45 5.40
C LEU A 68 -22.71 -39.62 5.50
N ASN A 69 -21.97 -38.54 5.72
CA ASN A 69 -20.74 -38.48 6.52
C ASN A 69 -20.49 -37.00 6.88
N LYS A 70 -20.74 -36.68 8.15
CA LYS A 70 -20.64 -35.35 8.74
C LYS A 70 -19.17 -35.00 8.99
N GLU A 71 -18.67 -33.96 8.34
CA GLU A 71 -17.89 -32.94 9.07
C GLU A 71 -18.77 -31.70 9.18
N GLU A 72 -19.24 -31.43 10.40
CA GLU A 72 -20.05 -30.25 10.68
C GLU A 72 -19.19 -28.99 10.51
N PHE A 73 -19.61 -28.10 9.62
CA PHE A 73 -19.05 -26.76 9.43
C PHE A 73 -18.83 -26.08 10.81
N ASN A 74 -17.56 -25.84 11.15
CA ASN A 74 -17.19 -25.29 12.45
C ASN A 74 -17.46 -23.76 12.48
N LYS A 75 -18.66 -23.39 12.92
CA LYS A 75 -19.11 -22.00 13.09
C LYS A 75 -18.19 -21.15 13.98
N ALA A 76 -17.46 -21.77 14.92
CA ALA A 76 -16.52 -21.05 15.80
C ALA A 76 -15.20 -20.71 15.10
N ALA A 77 -14.73 -21.54 14.16
CA ALA A 77 -13.49 -21.31 13.40
C ALA A 77 -13.65 -20.23 12.30
N TYR A 78 -14.86 -20.09 11.73
CA TYR A 78 -15.15 -19.07 10.71
C TYR A 78 -15.23 -17.63 11.27
N LEU A 79 -15.40 -17.49 12.60
CA LEU A 79 -15.59 -16.20 13.27
C LEU A 79 -14.42 -15.80 14.20
N ASP A 80 -13.40 -16.65 14.35
CA ASP A 80 -12.21 -16.36 15.17
C ASP A 80 -11.13 -15.67 14.32
N LEU A 81 -11.22 -14.34 14.24
CA LEU A 81 -10.26 -13.49 13.52
C LEU A 81 -8.91 -13.31 14.25
N SER A 82 -8.70 -13.99 15.38
CA SER A 82 -7.43 -13.97 16.11
C SER A 82 -6.49 -15.12 15.73
N LYS A 83 -6.95 -16.07 14.90
CA LYS A 83 -6.16 -17.21 14.45
C LYS A 83 -6.06 -17.28 12.92
N PRO A 84 -4.92 -17.67 12.34
CA PRO A 84 -4.84 -18.05 10.94
C PRO A 84 -5.78 -19.24 10.69
N TYR A 85 -6.54 -19.18 9.59
CA TYR A 85 -7.38 -20.29 9.16
C TYR A 85 -6.50 -21.37 8.51
N ASN A 86 -6.16 -22.41 9.26
CA ASN A 86 -5.53 -23.61 8.69
C ASN A 86 -6.64 -24.58 8.24
N GLY A 87 -7.10 -24.41 7.00
CA GLY A 87 -7.80 -25.49 6.31
C GLY A 87 -6.80 -26.59 6.00
N ASN A 88 -7.06 -27.82 6.46
CA ASN A 88 -6.26 -28.99 6.09
C ASN A 88 -6.36 -29.22 4.57
N ASN A 89 -5.41 -28.68 3.82
CA ASN A 89 -5.12 -29.11 2.46
C ASN A 89 -3.60 -29.04 2.27
N PRO A 90 -2.91 -30.15 1.94
CA PRO A 90 -1.47 -30.18 1.84
C PRO A 90 -1.03 -29.72 0.46
N GLN A 91 -0.93 -28.41 0.22
CA GLN A 91 -0.12 -27.79 -0.84
C GLN A 91 0.21 -26.34 -0.44
N PRO A 92 1.49 -25.92 -0.46
CA PRO A 92 1.86 -24.54 -0.18
C PRO A 92 1.53 -23.66 -1.40
N VAL A 93 0.70 -22.64 -1.20
CA VAL A 93 0.49 -21.53 -2.15
C VAL A 93 1.13 -20.31 -1.49
N SER A 94 2.02 -19.64 -2.20
CA SER A 94 2.74 -18.46 -1.71
C SER A 94 1.77 -17.38 -1.21
N GLU A 95 2.02 -16.89 0.00
CA GLU A 95 1.22 -15.84 0.64
C GLU A 95 1.48 -14.50 -0.05
N LYS A 96 0.76 -14.20 -1.14
CA LYS A 96 0.43 -12.80 -1.43
C LYS A 96 -0.57 -12.37 -0.37
N TYR A 97 -0.12 -11.53 0.56
CA TYR A 97 -0.94 -10.88 1.59
C TYR A 97 -2.32 -10.55 1.02
N ASN A 98 -3.32 -11.30 1.49
CA ASN A 98 -4.69 -11.14 1.07
C ASN A 98 -5.18 -9.78 1.58
N GLN A 99 -5.13 -8.76 0.72
CA GLN A 99 -5.65 -7.42 1.01
C GLN A 99 -7.11 -7.49 1.49
N ALA A 100 -7.90 -8.48 1.05
CA ALA A 100 -9.24 -8.71 1.57
C ALA A 100 -9.27 -9.30 2.99
N THR A 101 -8.26 -10.04 3.45
CA THR A 101 -8.11 -10.50 4.84
C THR A 101 -7.62 -9.37 5.75
N THR A 102 -6.70 -8.52 5.27
CA THR A 102 -6.26 -7.31 5.99
C THR A 102 -7.40 -6.31 6.10
N LEU A 103 -8.14 -6.09 5.01
CA LEU A 103 -9.36 -5.26 4.97
C LEU A 103 -10.50 -5.86 5.80
N LEU A 104 -10.69 -7.19 5.81
CA LEU A 104 -11.64 -7.83 6.74
C LEU A 104 -11.19 -7.67 8.19
N LYS A 105 -9.88 -7.75 8.49
CA LYS A 105 -9.34 -7.56 9.84
C LYS A 105 -9.43 -6.10 10.29
N GLU A 106 -9.25 -5.13 9.41
CA GLU A 106 -9.42 -3.69 9.68
C GLU A 106 -10.90 -3.30 9.78
N VAL A 107 -11.76 -3.82 8.91
CA VAL A 107 -13.22 -3.63 9.00
C VAL A 107 -13.75 -4.32 10.25
N ALA A 108 -13.33 -5.55 10.56
CA ALA A 108 -13.71 -6.24 11.79
C ALA A 108 -13.05 -5.66 13.06
N GLY A 109 -11.89 -5.02 12.94
CA GLY A 109 -11.19 -4.28 13.99
C GLY A 109 -11.89 -2.95 14.28
N THR A 110 -12.30 -2.24 13.24
CA THR A 110 -13.11 -1.01 13.31
C THR A 110 -14.52 -1.31 13.82
N VAL A 111 -15.13 -2.40 13.38
CA VAL A 111 -16.41 -2.92 13.90
C VAL A 111 -16.25 -3.39 15.35
N ARG A 112 -15.15 -4.05 15.75
CA ARG A 112 -14.86 -4.39 17.17
C ARG A 112 -14.64 -3.15 18.03
N ASN A 113 -13.94 -2.14 17.53
CA ASN A 113 -13.70 -0.89 18.26
C ASN A 113 -14.97 -0.03 18.36
N ALA A 114 -15.84 -0.06 17.34
CA ALA A 114 -17.13 0.61 17.34
C ALA A 114 -18.22 -0.12 18.15
N LEU A 115 -18.15 -1.46 18.26
CA LEU A 115 -19.15 -2.30 18.95
C LEU A 115 -18.70 -2.82 20.34
N GLY A 116 -17.41 -2.70 20.70
CA GLY A 116 -16.84 -3.28 21.92
C GLY A 116 -16.72 -4.81 21.87
N SER A 117 -15.83 -5.39 22.69
CA SER A 117 -15.69 -6.85 22.82
C SER A 117 -17.01 -7.51 23.20
N THR A 118 -17.24 -8.70 22.65
CA THR A 118 -18.52 -9.41 22.60
C THR A 118 -19.00 -9.86 23.99
N ASN A 119 -20.00 -9.15 24.51
CA ASN A 119 -20.97 -9.64 25.50
C ASN A 119 -22.33 -9.03 25.09
N SER A 120 -23.41 -9.80 25.17
CA SER A 120 -24.78 -9.35 24.82
C SER A 120 -25.18 -8.02 25.47
N ASP A 121 -24.59 -7.74 26.63
CA ASP A 121 -24.85 -6.54 27.42
C ASP A 121 -24.29 -5.25 26.76
N ASN A 122 -23.30 -5.36 25.87
CA ASN A 122 -22.75 -4.21 25.14
C ASN A 122 -23.61 -3.83 23.92
N ALA A 123 -24.36 -4.76 23.33
CA ALA A 123 -25.35 -4.46 22.28
C ALA A 123 -26.61 -3.80 22.87
N ASP A 124 -26.99 -4.18 24.10
CA ASP A 124 -28.03 -3.50 24.86
C ASP A 124 -27.56 -2.14 25.41
N GLN A 125 -26.27 -1.99 25.74
CA GLN A 125 -25.68 -0.68 26.12
C GLN A 125 -25.42 0.23 24.92
N LEU A 126 -25.08 -0.28 23.74
CA LEU A 126 -24.97 0.47 22.50
C LEU A 126 -26.38 0.80 21.97
N GLY A 127 -27.30 -0.16 22.03
CA GLY A 127 -28.73 0.05 21.84
C GLY A 127 -29.23 1.15 22.76
N ASN A 128 -28.90 1.13 24.05
CA ASN A 128 -29.25 2.20 24.99
C ASN A 128 -28.42 3.48 24.78
N LYS A 129 -27.15 3.47 24.36
CA LYS A 129 -26.36 4.70 24.11
C LYS A 129 -26.72 5.37 22.80
N ILE A 130 -27.09 4.62 21.77
CA ILE A 130 -27.65 5.11 20.51
C ILE A 130 -29.10 5.57 20.78
N THR A 131 -29.92 4.73 21.42
CA THR A 131 -31.33 5.06 21.74
C THR A 131 -31.46 6.13 22.81
N THR A 132 -30.48 6.38 23.67
CA THR A 132 -30.53 7.44 24.71
C THR A 132 -29.65 8.63 24.34
N GLY A 133 -28.51 8.43 23.68
CA GLY A 133 -27.60 9.49 23.22
C GLY A 133 -28.09 10.18 21.95
N ILE A 134 -28.49 9.42 20.92
CA ILE A 134 -29.11 10.00 19.72
C ILE A 134 -30.53 10.47 20.06
N SER A 135 -31.32 9.71 20.84
CA SER A 135 -32.63 10.22 21.26
C SER A 135 -32.51 11.46 22.13
N ASN A 136 -31.58 11.58 23.10
CA ASN A 136 -31.47 12.80 23.92
C ASN A 136 -30.76 13.98 23.21
N GLN A 137 -29.79 13.74 22.32
CA GLN A 137 -29.15 14.82 21.55
C GLN A 137 -30.05 15.32 20.41
N ILE A 138 -30.78 14.42 19.73
CA ILE A 138 -31.84 14.82 18.80
C ILE A 138 -33.04 15.41 19.57
N LYS A 139 -33.39 14.89 20.77
CA LYS A 139 -34.44 15.49 21.63
C LYS A 139 -34.09 16.86 22.20
N ASN A 140 -32.82 17.16 22.44
CA ASN A 140 -32.44 18.45 23.03
C ASN A 140 -32.02 19.50 21.99
N GLN A 141 -31.58 19.11 20.79
CA GLN A 141 -31.19 20.08 19.73
C GLN A 141 -32.13 20.14 18.52
N ALA A 142 -33.02 19.16 18.28
CA ALA A 142 -33.94 19.18 17.14
C ALA A 142 -35.45 19.13 17.53
N VAL A 143 -35.78 18.84 18.78
CA VAL A 143 -37.16 18.46 19.17
C VAL A 143 -37.97 19.57 19.85
N ASN A 144 -37.39 20.61 20.43
CA ASN A 144 -38.20 21.72 20.97
C ASN A 144 -38.85 22.63 19.90
N LYS A 145 -38.66 22.37 18.60
CA LYS A 145 -39.40 23.04 17.52
C LYS A 145 -39.99 22.14 16.42
N THR A 146 -39.75 20.82 16.44
CA THR A 146 -40.01 20.02 15.22
C THR A 146 -40.65 18.65 15.42
N GLU A 147 -40.86 18.17 16.66
CA GLU A 147 -41.54 16.88 16.90
C GLU A 147 -43.06 16.94 16.61
N GLY A 148 -43.69 18.10 16.77
CA GLY A 148 -45.08 18.32 16.33
C GLY A 148 -45.24 18.55 14.80
N LEU A 149 -44.17 19.01 14.12
CA LEU A 149 -44.23 19.36 12.70
C LEU A 149 -43.80 18.21 11.77
N ILE A 150 -42.78 17.41 12.07
CA ILE A 150 -42.29 16.40 11.13
C ILE A 150 -43.20 15.16 11.12
N ASN A 151 -43.60 14.61 12.26
CA ASN A 151 -44.36 13.36 12.25
C ASN A 151 -45.83 13.51 11.81
N SER A 152 -46.41 14.71 11.95
CA SER A 152 -47.78 15.00 11.48
C SER A 152 -47.85 15.67 10.11
N LYS A 153 -46.90 16.57 9.75
CA LYS A 153 -46.88 17.22 8.43
C LYS A 153 -46.08 16.46 7.39
N ALA A 154 -44.97 15.79 7.71
CA ALA A 154 -44.26 14.95 6.74
C ALA A 154 -45.09 13.71 6.41
N ASN A 155 -45.67 13.01 7.39
CA ASN A 155 -46.63 11.94 7.09
C ASN A 155 -47.89 12.47 6.39
N LYS A 156 -48.43 13.66 6.70
CA LYS A 156 -49.54 14.24 5.89
C LYS A 156 -49.14 14.63 4.47
N LEU A 157 -47.92 15.11 4.26
CA LEU A 157 -47.40 15.54 2.96
C LEU A 157 -47.00 14.34 2.10
N LEU A 158 -46.43 13.30 2.72
CA LEU A 158 -45.97 12.07 2.07
C LEU A 158 -47.11 11.05 1.86
N ASN A 159 -48.05 10.91 2.82
CA ASN A 159 -49.28 10.11 2.63
C ASN A 159 -50.23 10.73 1.59
N LYS A 160 -49.99 11.97 1.15
CA LYS A 160 -50.72 12.62 0.05
C LYS A 160 -50.29 12.08 -1.33
N PHE A 161 -49.10 11.47 -1.44
CA PHE A 161 -48.57 10.94 -2.70
C PHE A 161 -48.95 9.48 -2.98
N GLY A 162 -49.59 8.77 -2.03
CA GLY A 162 -50.09 7.40 -2.21
C GLY A 162 -49.33 6.36 -1.38
N ALA A 163 -49.38 5.09 -1.80
CA ALA A 163 -48.79 3.94 -1.10
C ALA A 163 -47.27 3.77 -1.32
N GLY A 164 -46.55 4.85 -1.67
CA GLY A 164 -45.12 4.82 -1.94
C GLY A 164 -44.22 4.79 -0.71
N ARG A 165 -42.91 4.72 -0.94
CA ARG A 165 -41.86 4.71 0.09
C ARG A 165 -40.97 5.95 -0.07
N SER A 166 -40.51 6.51 1.05
CA SER A 166 -39.53 7.59 1.03
C SER A 166 -38.32 7.22 1.88
N GLU A 167 -37.14 7.69 1.51
CA GLU A 167 -35.88 7.41 2.22
C GLU A 167 -35.11 8.71 2.44
N VAL A 168 -34.52 8.87 3.61
CA VAL A 168 -33.61 9.97 3.93
C VAL A 168 -32.26 9.36 4.27
N SER A 169 -31.24 9.74 3.52
CA SER A 169 -29.85 9.35 3.78
C SER A 169 -29.03 10.55 4.26
N ILE A 170 -28.20 10.35 5.27
CA ILE A 170 -27.25 11.36 5.78
C ILE A 170 -25.86 10.74 5.73
N GLY A 171 -24.97 11.33 4.94
CA GLY A 171 -23.61 10.83 4.70
C GLY A 171 -22.52 11.78 5.18
N GLY A 172 -21.29 11.28 5.29
CA GLY A 172 -20.13 12.09 5.66
C GLY A 172 -20.04 12.39 7.16
N ILE A 173 -20.63 11.53 8.01
CA ILE A 173 -20.71 11.71 9.47
C ILE A 173 -19.33 11.79 10.15
N SER A 174 -18.30 11.18 9.55
CA SER A 174 -16.89 11.27 9.98
C SER A 174 -16.12 12.45 9.37
N SER A 175 -16.65 13.08 8.33
CA SER A 175 -15.99 14.18 7.61
C SER A 175 -16.59 15.52 8.04
N LYS A 176 -15.83 16.63 7.98
CA LYS A 176 -16.39 17.98 8.18
C LYS A 176 -17.41 18.40 7.08
N LYS A 177 -17.77 17.49 6.15
CA LYS A 177 -18.52 17.72 4.91
C LYS A 177 -19.77 16.81 4.84
N LEU A 178 -20.82 17.18 5.58
CA LEU A 178 -22.07 16.41 5.64
C LEU A 178 -22.83 16.44 4.30
N SER A 179 -23.25 15.28 3.78
CA SER A 179 -24.17 15.13 2.65
C SER A 179 -25.56 14.67 3.11
N TYR A 180 -26.60 15.03 2.36
CA TYR A 180 -27.95 14.53 2.59
C TYR A 180 -28.64 14.16 1.27
N ASN A 181 -29.48 13.13 1.32
CA ASN A 181 -30.30 12.68 0.21
C ASN A 181 -31.73 12.41 0.69
N ILE A 182 -32.72 12.85 -0.07
CA ILE A 182 -34.13 12.56 0.20
C ILE A 182 -34.72 11.96 -1.07
N ASP A 183 -35.06 10.67 -1.04
CA ASP A 183 -35.66 9.95 -2.15
C ASP A 183 -37.14 9.63 -1.86
N THR A 184 -37.95 9.60 -2.90
CA THR A 184 -39.31 9.08 -2.85
C THR A 184 -39.60 8.27 -4.09
N ILE A 185 -40.21 7.10 -3.92
CA ILE A 185 -40.62 6.19 -5.00
C ILE A 185 -42.12 5.93 -4.90
N GLN A 186 -42.82 6.12 -6.01
CA GLN A 186 -44.28 6.01 -6.09
C GLN A 186 -44.66 5.03 -7.21
N PRO A 187 -45.49 4.00 -6.93
CA PRO A 187 -46.02 3.12 -7.96
C PRO A 187 -46.98 3.90 -8.87
N LEU A 188 -46.84 3.71 -10.19
CA LEU A 188 -47.76 4.21 -11.23
C LEU A 188 -48.68 3.11 -11.77
N SER A 189 -48.31 1.84 -11.61
CA SER A 189 -49.15 0.69 -11.94
C SER A 189 -49.97 0.23 -10.73
N GLU A 190 -50.95 -0.68 -10.94
CA GLU A 190 -51.69 -1.31 -9.85
C GLU A 190 -50.72 -1.88 -8.80
N PHE A 191 -50.95 -1.54 -7.53
CA PHE A 191 -50.04 -1.81 -6.43
C PHE A 191 -50.73 -2.65 -5.36
N ASN A 192 -50.42 -3.94 -5.32
CA ASN A 192 -50.94 -4.91 -4.36
C ASN A 192 -49.98 -6.09 -4.20
N SER A 193 -50.24 -7.00 -3.25
CA SER A 193 -49.34 -8.14 -2.96
C SER A 193 -49.26 -9.23 -4.05
N LYS A 194 -50.02 -9.12 -5.15
CA LYS A 194 -50.02 -10.07 -6.28
C LYS A 194 -49.33 -9.52 -7.53
N ILE A 195 -48.70 -8.35 -7.46
CA ILE A 195 -48.09 -7.70 -8.62
C ILE A 195 -46.92 -8.53 -9.17
N LYS A 196 -46.84 -8.62 -10.50
CA LYS A 196 -45.74 -9.27 -11.24
C LYS A 196 -44.88 -8.27 -12.03
N ALA A 197 -45.40 -7.06 -12.23
CA ALA A 197 -44.69 -5.96 -12.85
C ALA A 197 -45.06 -4.67 -12.12
N LEU A 198 -44.09 -3.78 -11.96
CA LEU A 198 -44.21 -2.52 -11.25
C LEU A 198 -43.65 -1.42 -12.15
N THR A 199 -44.51 -0.48 -12.56
CA THR A 199 -44.06 0.80 -13.12
C THR A 199 -44.08 1.83 -12.00
N PHE A 200 -43.01 2.61 -11.85
CA PHE A 200 -42.86 3.58 -10.77
C PHE A 200 -42.20 4.86 -11.23
N ILE A 201 -42.45 5.94 -10.50
CA ILE A 201 -41.69 7.19 -10.59
C ILE A 201 -40.85 7.33 -9.33
N GLN A 202 -39.60 7.78 -9.48
CA GLN A 202 -38.72 8.09 -8.36
C GLN A 202 -38.23 9.54 -8.48
N GLY A 203 -38.35 10.30 -7.40
CA GLY A 203 -37.79 11.64 -7.29
C GLY A 203 -36.78 11.69 -6.16
N SER A 204 -35.70 12.45 -6.31
CA SER A 204 -34.77 12.69 -5.22
C SER A 204 -34.20 14.10 -5.18
N LEU A 205 -33.90 14.56 -3.98
CA LEU A 205 -33.18 15.79 -3.71
C LEU A 205 -31.88 15.45 -2.97
N PHE A 206 -30.77 15.62 -3.68
CA PHE A 206 -29.43 15.31 -3.21
C PHE A 206 -28.64 16.59 -2.95
N ASN A 207 -27.88 16.62 -1.87
CA ASN A 207 -26.97 17.72 -1.56
C ASN A 207 -25.66 17.19 -0.99
N ALA A 208 -24.56 17.59 -1.63
CA ALA A 208 -23.22 17.26 -1.20
C ALA A 208 -22.22 18.32 -1.70
N GLU A 209 -20.98 18.21 -1.25
CA GLU A 209 -19.87 18.95 -1.84
C GLU A 209 -19.44 18.32 -3.17
N ASN A 210 -19.15 19.16 -4.16
CA ASN A 210 -18.67 18.78 -5.48
C ASN A 210 -17.63 19.82 -5.91
N GLU A 211 -16.36 19.41 -6.04
CA GLU A 211 -15.23 20.29 -6.40
C GLU A 211 -15.15 21.57 -5.55
N GLY A 212 -15.19 21.41 -4.22
CA GLY A 212 -15.06 22.51 -3.25
C GLY A 212 -16.31 23.37 -3.06
N SER A 213 -17.45 23.04 -3.69
CA SER A 213 -18.70 23.79 -3.58
C SER A 213 -19.88 22.91 -3.20
N ARG A 214 -20.77 23.40 -2.32
CA ARG A 214 -21.99 22.68 -1.91
C ARG A 214 -23.09 22.87 -2.95
N ARG A 215 -23.64 21.76 -3.46
CA ARG A 215 -24.57 21.75 -4.61
C ARG A 215 -25.86 21.02 -4.31
N ASN A 216 -26.96 21.46 -4.92
CA ASN A 216 -28.27 20.83 -4.84
C ASN A 216 -28.63 20.19 -6.18
N THR A 217 -28.80 18.86 -6.19
CA THR A 217 -29.20 18.10 -7.38
C THR A 217 -30.62 17.56 -7.19
N LEU A 218 -31.50 17.86 -8.14
CA LEU A 218 -32.83 17.29 -8.26
C LEU A 218 -32.78 16.17 -9.30
N ASN A 219 -33.20 14.97 -8.93
CA ASN A 219 -33.29 13.83 -9.84
C ASN A 219 -34.75 13.40 -9.99
N LEU A 220 -35.16 13.09 -11.22
CA LEU A 220 -36.50 12.58 -11.52
C LEU A 220 -36.38 11.42 -12.51
N GLY A 221 -36.94 10.27 -12.18
CA GLY A 221 -36.86 9.08 -12.99
C GLY A 221 -38.12 8.26 -13.07
N LEU A 222 -38.21 7.49 -14.15
CA LEU A 222 -39.25 6.53 -14.42
C LEU A 222 -38.61 5.14 -14.51
N GLY A 223 -39.19 4.16 -13.83
CA GLY A 223 -38.68 2.79 -13.81
C GLY A 223 -39.77 1.76 -14.04
N HIS A 224 -39.34 0.59 -14.53
CA HIS A 224 -40.18 -0.58 -14.70
C HIS A 224 -39.43 -1.83 -14.21
N ARG A 225 -40.03 -2.58 -13.29
CA ARG A 225 -39.50 -3.83 -12.71
C ARG A 225 -40.46 -4.98 -12.96
N MET A 226 -39.91 -6.16 -13.21
CA MET A 226 -40.68 -7.39 -13.46
C MET A 226 -40.14 -8.53 -12.63
N LEU A 227 -41.04 -9.35 -12.09
CA LEU A 227 -40.70 -10.63 -11.48
C LEU A 227 -40.46 -11.67 -12.56
N VAL A 228 -39.31 -12.35 -12.48
CA VAL A 228 -38.88 -13.43 -13.36
C VAL A 228 -38.47 -14.65 -12.53
N GLU A 229 -38.20 -15.78 -13.19
CA GLU A 229 -37.77 -17.03 -12.55
C GLU A 229 -38.72 -17.54 -11.45
N ASP A 230 -40.03 -17.56 -11.73
CA ASP A 230 -41.07 -17.96 -10.77
C ASP A 230 -41.07 -17.11 -9.49
N ASP A 231 -40.90 -15.79 -9.65
CA ASP A 231 -40.81 -14.78 -8.58
C ASP A 231 -39.49 -14.76 -7.83
N ARG A 232 -38.46 -15.51 -8.25
CA ARG A 232 -37.16 -15.56 -7.56
C ARG A 232 -36.22 -14.41 -7.88
N ALA A 233 -36.49 -13.65 -8.94
CA ALA A 233 -35.66 -12.52 -9.34
C ALA A 233 -36.49 -11.35 -9.85
N ILE A 234 -35.95 -10.14 -9.74
CA ILE A 234 -36.44 -8.92 -10.35
C ILE A 234 -35.49 -8.54 -11.49
N VAL A 235 -36.05 -8.22 -12.66
CA VAL A 235 -35.34 -7.51 -13.73
C VAL A 235 -35.96 -6.13 -13.88
N GLY A 236 -35.13 -5.09 -13.95
CA GLY A 236 -35.57 -3.70 -14.01
C GLY A 236 -34.85 -2.88 -15.07
N ILE A 237 -35.55 -1.87 -15.58
CA ILE A 237 -34.99 -0.80 -16.41
C ILE A 237 -35.48 0.54 -15.86
N ASN A 238 -34.60 1.55 -15.83
CA ASN A 238 -34.94 2.87 -15.36
C ASN A 238 -34.28 3.97 -16.19
N ILE A 239 -34.92 5.13 -16.27
CA ILE A 239 -34.41 6.32 -16.94
C ILE A 239 -34.57 7.49 -15.99
N PHE A 240 -33.53 8.30 -15.84
CA PHE A 240 -33.54 9.51 -14.99
C PHE A 240 -33.09 10.73 -15.77
N THR A 241 -33.61 11.89 -15.36
CA THR A 241 -33.06 13.20 -15.64
C THR A 241 -32.65 13.87 -14.34
N ASP A 242 -31.47 14.46 -14.34
CA ASP A 242 -30.88 15.12 -13.18
C ASP A 242 -30.63 16.60 -13.52
N TYR A 243 -30.84 17.48 -12.54
CA TYR A 243 -30.64 18.92 -12.65
C TYR A 243 -29.94 19.45 -11.41
N GLU A 244 -28.76 20.05 -11.60
CA GLU A 244 -28.01 20.71 -10.53
C GLU A 244 -28.30 22.21 -10.53
N ALA A 245 -28.83 22.74 -9.43
CA ALA A 245 -29.38 24.09 -9.39
C ALA A 245 -28.33 25.21 -9.44
N ASN A 246 -27.13 24.98 -8.90
CA ASN A 246 -26.07 25.98 -8.80
C ASN A 246 -25.38 26.22 -10.15
N SER A 247 -24.97 25.16 -10.85
CA SER A 247 -24.32 25.22 -12.17
C SER A 247 -25.28 25.10 -13.35
N LYS A 248 -26.54 24.77 -13.09
CA LYS A 248 -27.57 24.49 -14.13
C LYS A 248 -27.20 23.31 -15.05
N HIS A 249 -26.25 22.47 -14.63
CA HIS A 249 -25.92 21.25 -15.35
C HIS A 249 -27.11 20.28 -15.40
N LYS A 250 -27.24 19.59 -16.53
CA LYS A 250 -28.30 18.63 -16.83
C LYS A 250 -27.68 17.31 -17.24
N ARG A 251 -28.24 16.20 -16.79
CA ARG A 251 -27.78 14.85 -17.11
C ARG A 251 -28.96 13.92 -17.34
N ALA A 252 -28.84 12.98 -18.26
CA ALA A 252 -29.73 11.84 -18.39
C ALA A 252 -29.00 10.55 -18.03
N SER A 253 -29.72 9.56 -17.52
CA SER A 253 -29.16 8.22 -17.32
C SER A 253 -30.12 7.10 -17.71
N LEU A 254 -29.55 5.97 -18.09
CA LEU A 254 -30.23 4.70 -18.32
C LEU A 254 -29.65 3.65 -17.37
N GLY A 255 -30.50 2.98 -16.61
CA GLY A 255 -30.12 1.96 -15.63
C GLY A 255 -30.77 0.61 -15.91
N LEU A 256 -30.02 -0.46 -15.65
CA LEU A 256 -30.48 -1.85 -15.67
C LEU A 256 -30.31 -2.47 -14.28
N GLU A 257 -31.26 -3.29 -13.86
CA GLU A 257 -31.30 -3.93 -12.55
C GLU A 257 -31.54 -5.44 -12.68
N TYR A 258 -30.81 -6.24 -11.92
CA TYR A 258 -31.09 -7.66 -11.67
C TYR A 258 -30.96 -7.93 -10.17
N GLN A 259 -32.03 -8.38 -9.53
CA GLN A 259 -32.07 -8.56 -8.07
C GLN A 259 -32.61 -9.94 -7.70
N ARG A 260 -31.96 -10.58 -6.72
CA ARG A 260 -32.40 -11.75 -5.98
C ARG A 260 -32.36 -11.43 -4.48
N SER A 261 -32.84 -12.36 -3.66
CA SER A 261 -32.96 -12.13 -2.22
C SER A 261 -31.63 -11.97 -1.47
N ASN A 262 -30.55 -12.55 -2.02
CA ASN A 262 -29.20 -12.53 -1.45
C ASN A 262 -28.19 -11.73 -2.29
N PHE A 263 -28.59 -11.23 -3.46
CA PHE A 263 -27.70 -10.63 -4.44
C PHE A 263 -28.42 -9.61 -5.31
N SER A 264 -27.80 -8.46 -5.59
CA SER A 264 -28.24 -7.55 -6.65
C SER A 264 -27.08 -7.06 -7.49
N LEU A 265 -27.37 -6.81 -8.76
CA LEU A 265 -26.50 -6.19 -9.75
C LEU A 265 -27.25 -5.02 -10.38
N THR A 266 -26.60 -3.87 -10.45
CA THR A 266 -27.10 -2.69 -11.15
C THR A 266 -26.01 -2.13 -12.05
N ALA A 267 -26.41 -1.63 -13.21
CA ALA A 267 -25.51 -0.98 -14.16
C ALA A 267 -26.17 0.28 -14.70
N ASN A 268 -25.51 1.42 -14.56
CA ASN A 268 -26.04 2.72 -14.99
C ASN A 268 -25.09 3.39 -15.97
N LYS A 269 -25.65 3.99 -17.02
CA LYS A 269 -24.91 4.84 -17.96
C LYS A 269 -25.44 6.27 -17.89
N TYR A 270 -24.54 7.23 -17.83
CA TYR A 270 -24.79 8.65 -17.63
C TYR A 270 -24.34 9.44 -18.84
N HIS A 271 -25.17 10.38 -19.27
CA HIS A 271 -24.89 11.25 -20.40
C HIS A 271 -25.22 12.72 -20.07
N PRO A 272 -24.28 13.65 -20.20
CA PRO A 272 -24.55 15.06 -19.99
C PRO A 272 -25.47 15.61 -21.07
N LEU A 273 -26.42 16.47 -20.67
CA LEU A 273 -27.35 17.16 -21.55
C LEU A 273 -27.10 18.67 -21.59
N SER A 274 -26.23 19.18 -20.72
CA SER A 274 -25.81 20.58 -20.68
C SER A 274 -24.42 20.73 -21.26
N ASN A 275 -24.19 21.80 -22.00
CA ASN A 275 -22.86 22.22 -22.42
C ASN A 275 -22.02 22.72 -21.22
N LYS A 276 -20.77 23.08 -21.51
CA LYS A 276 -19.87 23.80 -20.59
C LYS A 276 -20.54 25.08 -20.04
N VAL A 277 -20.39 25.34 -18.75
CA VAL A 277 -20.95 26.50 -18.06
C VAL A 277 -19.82 27.27 -17.38
N VAL A 278 -19.76 28.59 -17.58
CA VAL A 278 -18.80 29.46 -16.90
C VAL A 278 -19.36 29.91 -15.55
N ILE A 279 -18.61 29.68 -14.48
CA ILE A 279 -18.98 30.03 -13.09
C ILE A 279 -17.76 30.68 -12.42
N GLY A 280 -17.81 32.01 -12.24
CA GLY A 280 -16.66 32.78 -11.77
C GLY A 280 -15.47 32.62 -12.70
N ASP A 281 -14.28 32.38 -12.12
CA ASP A 281 -13.03 32.16 -12.85
C ASP A 281 -12.93 30.74 -13.46
N TYR A 282 -13.98 29.93 -13.45
CA TYR A 282 -13.91 28.53 -13.91
C TYR A 282 -14.90 28.25 -15.04
N THR A 283 -14.53 27.32 -15.93
CA THR A 283 -15.44 26.64 -16.85
C THR A 283 -15.69 25.23 -16.31
N GLU A 284 -16.95 24.88 -16.08
CA GLU A 284 -17.38 23.57 -15.61
C GLU A 284 -18.07 22.77 -16.73
N GLU A 285 -17.86 21.46 -16.77
CA GLU A 285 -18.51 20.53 -17.68
C GLU A 285 -19.09 19.34 -16.91
N ALA A 286 -20.32 18.92 -17.26
CA ALA A 286 -20.90 17.68 -16.72
C ALA A 286 -20.32 16.47 -17.47
N LEU A 287 -19.88 15.46 -16.73
CA LEU A 287 -19.18 14.32 -17.30
C LEU A 287 -20.13 13.22 -17.78
N SER A 288 -19.75 12.57 -18.88
CA SER A 288 -20.30 11.28 -19.32
C SER A 288 -19.65 10.15 -18.52
N GLY A 289 -20.35 9.05 -18.28
CA GLY A 289 -19.78 7.95 -17.52
C GLY A 289 -20.70 6.76 -17.32
N HIS A 290 -20.24 5.79 -16.53
CA HIS A 290 -21.04 4.63 -16.15
C HIS A 290 -20.59 4.08 -14.78
N ASP A 291 -21.50 3.36 -14.12
CA ASP A 291 -21.18 2.58 -12.93
C ASP A 291 -21.80 1.18 -12.99
N ILE A 292 -21.15 0.25 -12.29
CA ILE A 292 -21.64 -1.09 -12.03
C ILE A 292 -21.56 -1.32 -10.53
N LYS A 293 -22.67 -1.73 -9.92
CA LYS A 293 -22.75 -2.01 -8.49
C LYS A 293 -23.29 -3.40 -8.23
N VAL A 294 -22.59 -4.10 -7.35
CA VAL A 294 -22.90 -5.43 -6.84
C VAL A 294 -23.18 -5.34 -5.34
N THR A 295 -24.30 -5.89 -4.88
CA THR A 295 -24.62 -6.00 -3.46
C THR A 295 -24.90 -7.45 -3.10
N GLY A 296 -24.28 -7.97 -2.03
CA GLY A 296 -24.47 -9.34 -1.55
C GLY A 296 -24.81 -9.38 -0.06
N GLN A 297 -25.70 -10.29 0.35
CA GLN A 297 -25.91 -10.57 1.78
C GLN A 297 -24.71 -11.33 2.34
N ILE A 298 -24.26 -11.00 3.56
CA ILE A 298 -23.14 -11.71 4.18
C ILE A 298 -23.62 -13.09 4.67
N PRO A 299 -22.93 -14.21 4.35
CA PRO A 299 -23.30 -15.54 4.81
C PRO A 299 -23.48 -15.61 6.34
N TYR A 300 -24.56 -16.24 6.81
CA TYR A 300 -24.94 -16.37 8.22
C TYR A 300 -25.25 -15.05 8.97
N ILE A 301 -25.08 -13.89 8.33
CA ILE A 301 -25.32 -12.57 8.91
C ILE A 301 -26.45 -11.90 8.14
N PRO A 302 -27.72 -12.28 8.40
CA PRO A 302 -28.84 -11.87 7.56
C PRO A 302 -29.11 -10.35 7.61
N TRP A 303 -28.58 -9.68 8.63
CA TRP A 303 -28.71 -8.25 8.89
C TRP A 303 -27.59 -7.40 8.26
N ALA A 304 -26.62 -8.00 7.57
CA ALA A 304 -25.51 -7.28 6.92
C ALA A 304 -25.42 -7.58 5.42
N LYS A 305 -25.07 -6.54 4.65
CA LYS A 305 -24.79 -6.61 3.22
C LYS A 305 -23.42 -6.04 2.90
N ILE A 306 -22.72 -6.62 1.94
CA ILE A 306 -21.52 -6.07 1.34
C ILE A 306 -21.87 -5.45 -0.02
N LYS A 307 -21.28 -4.30 -0.34
CA LYS A 307 -21.51 -3.52 -1.57
C LYS A 307 -20.17 -3.25 -2.24
N GLY A 308 -20.06 -3.57 -3.51
CA GLY A 308 -18.93 -3.21 -4.38
C GLY A 308 -19.44 -2.38 -5.56
N THR A 309 -18.85 -1.22 -5.81
CA THR A 309 -19.17 -0.36 -6.96
C THR A 309 -17.90 -0.09 -7.74
N HIS A 310 -17.96 -0.16 -9.06
CA HIS A 310 -16.91 0.31 -9.96
C HIS A 310 -17.51 1.39 -10.87
N TYR A 311 -16.80 2.50 -11.07
CA TYR A 311 -17.30 3.61 -11.88
C TYR A 311 -16.21 4.19 -12.78
N TYR A 312 -16.64 4.74 -13.92
CA TYR A 312 -15.77 5.41 -14.87
C TYR A 312 -16.43 6.69 -15.40
N TRP A 313 -15.69 7.80 -15.42
CA TRP A 313 -16.11 9.10 -15.93
C TRP A 313 -15.13 9.64 -16.97
N ASP A 314 -15.66 10.08 -18.10
CA ASP A 314 -14.90 10.57 -19.25
C ASP A 314 -14.65 12.08 -19.11
N GLN A 315 -13.40 12.48 -18.85
CA GLN A 315 -12.98 13.88 -18.75
C GLN A 315 -12.52 14.42 -20.10
N SER A 316 -12.81 15.69 -20.37
CA SER A 316 -12.48 16.32 -21.66
C SER A 316 -11.05 16.83 -21.74
N THR A 317 -10.46 17.19 -20.60
CA THR A 317 -9.17 17.89 -20.53
C THR A 317 -8.19 17.19 -19.57
N GLY A 318 -8.68 16.57 -18.49
CA GLY A 318 -7.93 15.66 -17.62
C GLY A 318 -7.98 14.19 -18.08
N GLY A 319 -7.19 13.32 -17.43
CA GLY A 319 -7.30 11.88 -17.63
C GLY A 319 -8.61 11.33 -17.05
N SER A 320 -9.23 10.34 -17.72
CA SER A 320 -10.52 9.79 -17.27
C SER A 320 -10.48 9.32 -15.81
N ILE A 321 -11.57 9.55 -15.07
CA ILE A 321 -11.66 9.15 -13.65
C ILE A 321 -12.15 7.72 -13.59
N ASN A 322 -11.41 6.84 -12.90
CA ASN A 322 -11.82 5.47 -12.64
C ASN A 322 -11.61 5.14 -11.16
N GLY A 323 -12.58 4.50 -10.54
CA GLY A 323 -12.54 4.19 -9.12
C GLY A 323 -13.48 3.08 -8.69
N SER A 324 -13.25 2.60 -7.47
CA SER A 324 -14.03 1.55 -6.83
C SER A 324 -14.44 1.94 -5.42
N ILE A 325 -15.63 1.50 -5.00
CA ILE A 325 -16.16 1.70 -3.66
C ILE A 325 -16.48 0.35 -3.05
N LEU A 326 -15.92 0.07 -1.87
CA LEU A 326 -16.30 -1.09 -1.06
C LEU A 326 -16.99 -0.62 0.21
N GLY A 327 -18.20 -1.15 0.48
CA GLY A 327 -18.99 -0.78 1.65
C GLY A 327 -19.67 -1.97 2.32
N VAL A 328 -19.96 -1.82 3.61
CA VAL A 328 -20.75 -2.74 4.43
C VAL A 328 -21.95 -1.98 4.98
N GLU A 329 -23.15 -2.48 4.69
CA GLU A 329 -24.41 -1.98 5.23
C GLU A 329 -24.93 -2.91 6.34
N ILE A 330 -25.33 -2.32 7.46
CA ILE A 330 -25.88 -2.98 8.64
C ILE A 330 -27.32 -2.50 8.83
N GLN A 331 -28.26 -3.43 8.82
CA GLN A 331 -29.66 -3.15 9.06
C GLN A 331 -29.94 -3.02 10.57
N LEU A 332 -30.36 -1.84 11.02
CA LEU A 332 -30.68 -1.55 12.43
C LEU A 332 -32.15 -1.87 12.77
N SER A 333 -33.05 -1.63 11.81
CA SER A 333 -34.45 -2.04 11.84
C SER A 333 -34.97 -2.22 10.40
N PRO A 334 -36.20 -2.70 10.17
CA PRO A 334 -36.78 -2.72 8.82
C PRO A 334 -36.75 -1.35 8.12
N SER A 335 -36.83 -0.26 8.88
CA SER A 335 -36.82 1.12 8.36
C SER A 335 -35.52 1.91 8.63
N SER A 336 -34.45 1.29 9.12
CA SER A 336 -33.18 2.00 9.35
C SER A 336 -31.95 1.13 9.08
N SER A 337 -30.93 1.70 8.44
CA SER A 337 -29.64 1.05 8.21
C SER A 337 -28.50 2.05 8.31
N ILE A 338 -27.30 1.54 8.61
CA ILE A 338 -26.06 2.30 8.58
C ILE A 338 -25.08 1.62 7.63
N GLU A 339 -24.37 2.40 6.83
CA GLU A 339 -23.38 1.94 5.88
C GLU A 339 -22.04 2.60 6.16
N PHE A 340 -20.97 1.80 6.11
CA PHE A 340 -19.59 2.26 6.17
C PHE A 340 -18.89 1.79 4.90
N GLY A 341 -18.03 2.62 4.32
CA GLY A 341 -17.30 2.22 3.14
C GLY A 341 -16.06 3.04 2.89
N GLN A 342 -15.29 2.60 1.91
CA GLN A 342 -14.08 3.24 1.44
C GLN A 342 -14.13 3.34 -0.08
N GLU A 343 -13.72 4.49 -0.58
CA GLU A 343 -13.58 4.80 -2.00
C GLU A 343 -12.10 4.94 -2.34
N ASP A 344 -11.70 4.31 -3.44
CA ASP A 344 -10.35 4.41 -4.00
C ASP A 344 -10.44 4.70 -5.50
N SER A 345 -9.66 5.65 -5.99
CA SER A 345 -9.71 6.09 -7.39
C SER A 345 -8.37 6.65 -7.84
N ASN A 346 -8.17 6.72 -9.15
CA ASN A 346 -6.98 7.34 -9.73
C ASN A 346 -6.84 8.86 -9.46
N THR A 347 -7.84 9.48 -8.85
CA THR A 347 -7.83 10.90 -8.46
C THR A 347 -7.82 11.12 -6.95
N MET A 348 -7.98 10.07 -6.15
CA MET A 348 -8.11 10.14 -4.69
C MET A 348 -7.77 8.79 -4.08
N GLU A 349 -6.70 8.75 -3.29
CA GLU A 349 -6.36 7.56 -2.50
C GLU A 349 -7.23 7.49 -1.23
N HIS A 350 -7.95 6.38 -1.08
CA HIS A 350 -8.52 5.89 0.18
C HIS A 350 -9.35 6.89 1.03
N SER A 351 -10.56 7.24 0.57
CA SER A 351 -11.52 8.07 1.31
C SER A 351 -12.61 7.24 2.03
N GLY A 352 -12.63 7.27 3.37
CA GLY A 352 -13.63 6.58 4.18
C GLY A 352 -14.91 7.40 4.41
N TYR A 353 -16.09 6.74 4.38
CA TYR A 353 -17.38 7.37 4.66
C TYR A 353 -18.28 6.53 5.59
N ALA A 354 -19.20 7.23 6.24
CA ALA A 354 -20.33 6.64 6.97
C ALA A 354 -21.64 7.30 6.52
N ARG A 355 -22.69 6.50 6.36
CA ARG A 355 -24.02 6.91 5.89
C ARG A 355 -25.14 6.26 6.72
N LEU A 356 -26.06 7.06 7.23
CA LEU A 356 -27.28 6.61 7.90
C LEU A 356 -28.47 6.72 6.95
N ASN A 357 -29.24 5.65 6.77
CA ASN A 357 -30.46 5.61 5.94
C ASN A 357 -31.70 5.40 6.82
N LEU A 358 -32.75 6.19 6.60
CA LEU A 358 -34.02 6.15 7.31
C LEU A 358 -35.18 6.06 6.30
N SER A 359 -36.01 5.03 6.42
CA SER A 359 -37.14 4.76 5.51
C SER A 359 -38.48 5.13 6.14
N PHE A 360 -39.39 5.67 5.33
CA PHE A 360 -40.71 6.15 5.74
C PHE A 360 -41.81 5.56 4.84
N PRO A 361 -43.00 5.28 5.39
CA PRO A 361 -43.40 5.48 6.78
C PRO A 361 -42.78 4.45 7.74
N PHE A 362 -42.47 4.87 8.97
CA PHE A 362 -42.07 3.93 10.03
C PHE A 362 -43.27 3.05 10.41
N ASN A 363 -43.08 1.74 10.43
CA ASN A 363 -44.13 0.86 10.94
C ASN A 363 -44.16 0.95 12.48
N THR A 364 -45.33 1.24 13.04
CA THR A 364 -45.52 1.66 14.44
C THR A 364 -45.19 0.59 15.48
N ASN A 365 -44.96 -0.66 15.04
CA ASN A 365 -44.57 -1.80 15.87
C ASN A 365 -43.26 -2.46 15.41
N GLU A 366 -42.38 -1.73 14.69
CA GLU A 366 -41.07 -2.25 14.30
C GLU A 366 -40.21 -2.60 15.51
N LYS A 367 -39.61 -3.78 15.49
CA LYS A 367 -38.56 -4.18 16.43
C LYS A 367 -37.20 -3.88 15.82
N MET A 368 -36.23 -3.58 16.67
CA MET A 368 -34.83 -3.55 16.28
C MET A 368 -34.42 -4.90 15.69
N THR A 369 -33.46 -4.86 14.77
CA THR A 369 -32.88 -6.05 14.16
C THR A 369 -32.30 -6.95 15.24
N ASN A 370 -32.62 -8.24 15.18
CA ASN A 370 -31.93 -9.23 15.99
C ASN A 370 -30.56 -9.51 15.36
N PHE A 371 -29.48 -9.09 16.01
CA PHE A 371 -28.11 -9.26 15.53
C PHE A 371 -27.58 -10.71 15.67
N ALA A 372 -28.45 -11.69 15.90
CA ALA A 372 -28.07 -13.09 15.93
C ALA A 372 -27.62 -13.62 14.56
N PHE A 373 -26.56 -14.43 14.57
CA PHE A 373 -26.11 -15.20 13.41
C PHE A 373 -27.08 -16.33 13.09
N ASP A 374 -27.47 -16.45 11.83
CA ASP A 374 -28.34 -17.52 11.36
C ASP A 374 -27.62 -18.89 11.36
N LYS A 375 -28.39 -19.98 11.33
CA LYS A 375 -27.90 -21.35 11.18
C LYS A 375 -27.70 -21.74 9.71
N LYS A 376 -28.32 -21.02 8.78
CA LYS A 376 -28.18 -21.23 7.34
C LYS A 376 -27.44 -20.07 6.68
N ALA A 377 -26.67 -20.36 5.64
CA ALA A 377 -26.08 -19.33 4.80
C ALA A 377 -27.20 -18.66 4.00
N PHE A 378 -27.28 -17.33 4.11
CA PHE A 378 -28.32 -16.47 3.54
C PHE A 378 -29.72 -16.71 4.11
N ARG A 379 -30.51 -15.64 4.17
CA ARG A 379 -31.91 -15.74 4.58
C ARG A 379 -32.69 -16.37 3.43
N ASN A 380 -33.36 -17.49 3.68
CA ASN A 380 -34.13 -18.19 2.66
C ASN A 380 -35.39 -17.38 2.27
N SER A 381 -35.24 -16.49 1.30
CA SER A 381 -36.34 -15.85 0.60
C SER A 381 -36.34 -16.42 -0.81
N THR A 382 -37.23 -17.39 -1.03
CA THR A 382 -37.44 -18.01 -2.34
C THR A 382 -38.28 -17.12 -3.26
N LYS A 383 -38.72 -15.93 -2.82
CA LYS A 383 -39.51 -15.00 -3.63
C LYS A 383 -39.15 -13.54 -3.35
N MET A 384 -38.95 -12.79 -4.42
CA MET A 384 -38.80 -11.34 -4.41
C MET A 384 -40.16 -10.66 -4.25
N ASP A 385 -40.14 -9.46 -3.64
CA ASP A 385 -41.35 -8.69 -3.35
C ASP A 385 -41.22 -7.26 -3.90
N LEU A 386 -41.97 -6.97 -4.98
CA LEU A 386 -42.01 -5.66 -5.60
C LEU A 386 -42.72 -4.60 -4.71
N THR A 387 -43.46 -5.01 -3.69
CA THR A 387 -44.15 -4.08 -2.77
C THR A 387 -43.22 -3.41 -1.77
N LEU A 388 -41.98 -3.89 -1.65
CA LEU A 388 -40.95 -3.27 -0.81
C LEU A 388 -40.48 -1.91 -1.34
N LEU A 389 -40.71 -1.62 -2.63
CA LEU A 389 -40.35 -0.34 -3.27
C LEU A 389 -38.90 0.07 -2.97
N GLU A 390 -37.94 -0.83 -3.20
CA GLU A 390 -36.52 -0.52 -3.04
C GLU A 390 -36.11 0.64 -3.96
N MET A 391 -35.29 1.57 -3.47
CA MET A 391 -34.84 2.70 -4.30
C MET A 391 -33.94 2.20 -5.43
N VAL A 392 -33.96 2.88 -6.59
CA VAL A 392 -33.00 2.60 -7.67
C VAL A 392 -31.58 2.94 -7.19
N GLU A 393 -30.66 1.98 -7.32
CA GLU A 393 -29.25 2.18 -6.97
C GLU A 393 -28.48 2.82 -8.15
N ARG A 394 -28.13 4.09 -8.01
CA ARG A 394 -27.42 4.90 -9.00
C ARG A 394 -26.66 6.05 -8.33
N SER A 395 -25.69 6.64 -9.02
CA SER A 395 -25.09 7.91 -8.61
C SER A 395 -26.08 9.09 -8.71
N GLN A 396 -26.44 9.67 -7.57
CA GLN A 396 -27.37 10.81 -7.46
C GLN A 396 -26.70 12.18 -7.71
N GLN A 397 -25.37 12.22 -7.73
CA GLN A 397 -24.59 13.43 -7.97
C GLN A 397 -24.21 13.51 -9.45
N ILE A 398 -24.37 14.70 -10.06
CA ILE A 398 -23.77 14.98 -11.37
C ILE A 398 -22.27 15.20 -11.15
N LYS A 399 -21.45 14.28 -11.69
CA LYS A 399 -19.99 14.45 -11.72
C LYS A 399 -19.63 15.53 -12.74
N ILE A 400 -18.68 16.37 -12.38
CA ILE A 400 -18.25 17.52 -13.18
C ILE A 400 -16.73 17.55 -13.29
N GLU A 401 -16.23 18.18 -14.36
CA GLU A 401 -14.85 18.65 -14.49
C GLU A 401 -14.86 20.17 -14.37
N LYS A 402 -13.94 20.72 -13.56
CA LYS A 402 -13.82 22.16 -13.30
C LYS A 402 -12.45 22.65 -13.76
N LEU A 403 -12.43 23.52 -14.76
CA LEU A 403 -11.22 24.06 -15.37
C LEU A 403 -11.10 25.54 -15.04
N LEU A 404 -9.96 25.98 -14.52
CA LEU A 404 -9.69 27.41 -14.33
C LEU A 404 -9.61 28.12 -15.69
N ASN A 405 -10.35 29.21 -15.85
CA ASN A 405 -10.30 30.08 -17.01
C ASN A 405 -8.94 30.79 -17.01
N LYS A 406 -8.27 30.72 -18.16
CA LYS A 406 -6.88 31.13 -18.33
C LYS A 406 -6.75 32.67 -18.28
N HIS A 407 -6.05 33.20 -17.26
CA HIS A 407 -5.87 34.62 -16.95
C HIS A 407 -4.82 35.35 -17.82
N ALA A 408 -4.83 36.69 -17.77
CA ALA A 408 -3.66 37.52 -18.05
C ALA A 408 -2.92 37.77 -16.73
N THR A 409 -1.60 37.60 -16.71
CA THR A 409 -0.78 37.66 -15.48
C THR A 409 0.17 38.84 -15.54
N GLN A 410 0.19 39.65 -14.48
CA GLN A 410 1.16 40.73 -14.27
C GLN A 410 2.31 40.28 -13.34
N SER A 411 3.53 40.75 -13.58
CA SER A 411 4.70 40.38 -12.78
C SER A 411 4.75 41.02 -11.39
N ALA A 412 3.93 42.05 -11.16
CA ALA A 412 3.83 42.77 -9.89
C ALA A 412 2.47 43.47 -9.79
N THR A 413 2.01 43.79 -8.58
CA THR A 413 0.74 44.52 -8.30
C THR A 413 0.94 45.90 -7.67
N SER A 414 2.17 46.25 -7.30
CA SER A 414 2.50 47.60 -6.86
C SER A 414 3.97 47.94 -7.10
N ALA A 415 4.31 49.22 -7.03
CA ALA A 415 5.68 49.72 -7.02
C ALA A 415 5.79 51.04 -6.23
N THR A 416 7.01 51.39 -5.84
CA THR A 416 7.36 52.71 -5.29
C THR A 416 8.38 53.35 -6.21
N VAL A 417 8.15 54.59 -6.62
CA VAL A 417 8.97 55.30 -7.62
C VAL A 417 9.30 56.68 -7.08
N ALA A 418 10.57 57.09 -7.16
CA ALA A 418 10.92 58.48 -6.87
C ALA A 418 10.42 59.39 -8.00
N GLU A 419 10.20 60.66 -7.71
CA GLU A 419 9.91 61.65 -8.74
C GLU A 419 10.96 61.63 -9.89
N ALA A 420 10.52 61.81 -11.14
CA ALA A 420 11.30 61.59 -12.36
C ALA A 420 11.86 60.16 -12.60
N GLY A 421 11.57 59.20 -11.71
CA GLY A 421 11.95 57.80 -11.83
C GLY A 421 10.97 56.96 -12.67
N THR A 422 11.36 55.71 -12.96
CA THR A 422 10.50 54.76 -13.68
C THR A 422 10.42 53.41 -12.97
N ALA A 423 9.23 52.81 -12.93
CA ALA A 423 9.03 51.40 -12.60
C ALA A 423 8.52 50.63 -13.83
N THR A 424 8.84 49.34 -13.88
CA THR A 424 8.35 48.46 -14.95
C THR A 424 7.77 47.18 -14.38
N TYR A 425 6.71 46.68 -15.00
CA TYR A 425 6.19 45.33 -14.78
C TYR A 425 5.77 44.73 -16.12
N THR A 426 5.60 43.42 -16.22
CA THR A 426 5.21 42.75 -17.46
C THR A 426 3.83 42.13 -17.36
N ILE A 427 3.09 42.09 -18.47
CA ILE A 427 1.82 41.36 -18.62
C ILE A 427 2.01 40.25 -19.67
N VAL A 428 1.49 39.04 -19.40
CA VAL A 428 1.50 37.90 -20.34
C VAL A 428 0.15 37.21 -20.38
N LEU A 429 -0.27 36.69 -21.55
CA LEU A 429 -1.47 35.87 -21.66
C LEU A 429 -1.13 34.39 -21.42
N SER A 430 -1.99 33.68 -20.71
CA SER A 430 -1.80 32.25 -20.43
C SER A 430 -2.38 31.30 -21.50
N ARG A 431 -2.93 31.84 -22.61
CA ARG A 431 -3.38 31.05 -23.78
C ARG A 431 -3.32 31.82 -25.09
N LYS A 432 -3.07 31.11 -26.21
CA LYS A 432 -3.15 31.64 -27.57
C LYS A 432 -4.55 32.22 -27.83
N PRO A 433 -4.69 33.52 -28.14
CA PRO A 433 -5.98 34.16 -28.30
C PRO A 433 -6.61 33.82 -29.66
N THR A 434 -7.92 33.95 -29.79
CA THR A 434 -8.65 33.62 -31.03
C THR A 434 -8.52 34.71 -32.10
N SER A 435 -8.24 35.94 -31.69
CA SER A 435 -7.90 37.15 -32.46
C SER A 435 -7.05 38.06 -31.56
N ASP A 436 -6.63 39.23 -32.02
CA ASP A 436 -5.78 40.11 -31.20
C ASP A 436 -6.51 40.58 -29.92
N VAL A 437 -5.79 40.63 -28.81
CA VAL A 437 -6.25 41.11 -27.50
C VAL A 437 -5.62 42.47 -27.22
N ALA A 438 -6.44 43.45 -26.88
CA ALA A 438 -6.02 44.79 -26.48
C ALA A 438 -6.18 44.96 -24.96
N ILE A 439 -5.10 45.33 -24.28
CA ILE A 439 -5.10 45.70 -22.86
C ILE A 439 -4.79 47.19 -22.75
N SER A 440 -5.80 48.00 -22.43
CA SER A 440 -5.66 49.43 -22.22
C SER A 440 -5.32 49.71 -20.75
N LEU A 441 -4.31 50.53 -20.49
CA LEU A 441 -3.90 50.91 -19.14
C LEU A 441 -4.14 52.41 -18.92
N THR A 442 -4.75 52.76 -17.79
CA THR A 442 -5.08 54.15 -17.46
C THR A 442 -4.59 54.50 -16.06
N SER A 443 -3.78 55.56 -15.96
CA SER A 443 -3.39 56.16 -14.69
C SER A 443 -4.56 56.94 -14.08
N SER A 444 -4.83 56.76 -12.78
CA SER A 444 -5.84 57.53 -12.05
C SER A 444 -5.47 59.00 -11.91
N ASP A 445 -4.16 59.31 -11.96
CA ASP A 445 -3.63 60.66 -11.90
C ASP A 445 -2.39 60.80 -12.79
N THR A 446 -2.57 61.44 -13.94
CA THR A 446 -1.49 61.65 -14.91
C THR A 446 -0.57 62.81 -14.56
N THR A 447 -0.91 63.66 -13.58
CA THR A 447 0.02 64.71 -13.12
C THR A 447 1.07 64.17 -12.17
N ALA A 448 0.81 63.05 -11.49
CA ALA A 448 1.77 62.37 -10.61
C ALA A 448 2.50 61.20 -11.31
N ALA A 449 1.80 60.39 -12.13
CA ALA A 449 2.46 59.31 -12.88
C ALA A 449 1.80 58.99 -14.23
N THR A 450 2.64 58.78 -15.24
CA THR A 450 2.23 58.34 -16.59
C THR A 450 2.52 56.86 -16.80
N VAL A 451 1.76 56.19 -17.69
CA VAL A 451 1.89 54.74 -17.94
C VAL A 451 1.84 54.43 -19.43
N THR A 452 2.42 53.30 -19.83
CA THR A 452 2.25 52.72 -21.18
C THR A 452 0.75 52.53 -21.46
N PRO A 453 0.16 53.16 -22.49
CA PRO A 453 -1.29 53.29 -22.58
C PRO A 453 -2.02 52.06 -23.15
N LEU A 454 -1.34 51.23 -23.96
CA LEU A 454 -1.96 50.10 -24.65
C LEU A 454 -0.94 48.99 -24.93
N LEU A 455 -1.30 47.75 -24.61
CA LEU A 455 -0.61 46.54 -25.04
C LEU A 455 -1.48 45.75 -26.03
N THR A 456 -0.86 45.16 -27.05
CA THR A 456 -1.55 44.32 -28.05
C THR A 456 -0.91 42.93 -28.11
N PHE A 457 -1.69 41.91 -27.79
CA PHE A 457 -1.29 40.51 -27.84
C PHE A 457 -1.93 39.83 -29.04
N THR A 458 -1.10 39.40 -29.98
CA THR A 458 -1.45 38.67 -31.19
C THR A 458 -1.34 37.16 -30.98
N ARG A 459 -1.79 36.39 -31.97
CA ARG A 459 -1.65 34.92 -32.00
C ARG A 459 -0.21 34.41 -31.90
N ASP A 460 0.78 35.25 -32.17
CA ASP A 460 2.18 34.83 -32.23
C ASP A 460 3.03 35.36 -31.07
N ASN A 461 2.59 36.41 -30.38
CA ASN A 461 3.33 37.00 -29.24
C ASN A 461 2.59 36.89 -27.89
N TRP A 462 1.42 36.24 -27.84
CA TRP A 462 0.59 36.18 -26.63
C TRP A 462 1.29 35.61 -25.39
N SER A 463 2.19 34.63 -25.59
CA SER A 463 2.95 33.96 -24.53
C SER A 463 4.26 34.67 -24.18
N SER A 464 4.59 35.76 -24.88
CA SER A 464 5.76 36.58 -24.59
C SER A 464 5.37 37.69 -23.62
N PRO A 465 6.06 37.83 -22.46
CA PRO A 465 5.80 38.94 -21.54
C PRO A 465 5.99 40.29 -22.23
N GLN A 466 4.98 41.16 -22.18
CA GLN A 466 5.06 42.53 -22.69
C GLN A 466 5.25 43.51 -21.53
N MET A 467 6.15 44.46 -21.69
CA MET A 467 6.53 45.42 -20.65
C MET A 467 5.56 46.59 -20.57
N VAL A 468 5.18 46.94 -19.35
CA VAL A 468 4.51 48.19 -18.96
C VAL A 468 5.51 49.04 -18.20
N THR A 469 5.70 50.27 -18.65
CA THR A 469 6.49 51.29 -17.95
C THR A 469 5.56 52.30 -17.30
N VAL A 470 5.78 52.57 -16.01
CA VAL A 470 5.19 53.67 -15.25
C VAL A 470 6.29 54.68 -14.93
N THR A 471 6.06 55.95 -15.23
CA THR A 471 7.02 57.04 -15.04
C THR A 471 6.44 58.07 -14.10
N GLY A 472 7.16 58.34 -13.01
CA GLY A 472 6.88 59.44 -12.10
C GLY A 472 7.07 60.77 -12.79
N VAL A 473 6.09 61.65 -12.68
CA VAL A 473 6.22 63.04 -13.10
C VAL A 473 6.77 63.80 -11.90
N ASN A 474 7.89 64.50 -12.08
CA ASN A 474 8.39 65.39 -11.03
C ASN A 474 7.49 66.62 -10.99
N ASP A 475 6.93 66.87 -9.82
CA ASP A 475 6.15 68.06 -9.56
C ASP A 475 6.83 68.92 -8.48
N GLY A 476 6.09 69.60 -7.62
CA GLY A 476 6.69 70.45 -6.59
C GLY A 476 5.89 70.40 -5.29
N ASP A 477 5.07 69.37 -5.14
CA ASP A 477 4.45 68.98 -3.89
C ASP A 477 5.49 68.27 -3.01
N THR A 478 5.34 68.38 -1.69
CA THR A 478 6.28 67.80 -0.72
C THR A 478 5.71 66.53 -0.05
N ASP A 479 4.54 66.09 -0.50
CA ASP A 479 3.87 64.89 -0.03
C ASP A 479 4.18 63.70 -0.96
N ASN A 480 3.88 62.47 -0.52
CA ASN A 480 4.00 61.28 -1.35
C ASN A 480 2.63 60.93 -1.95
N GLU A 481 2.51 60.85 -3.28
CA GLU A 481 1.25 60.57 -3.96
C GLU A 481 1.07 59.06 -4.18
N THR A 482 -0.17 58.60 -4.21
CA THR A 482 -0.49 57.22 -4.61
C THR A 482 -1.39 57.21 -5.84
N VAL A 483 -0.91 56.61 -6.92
CA VAL A 483 -1.57 56.50 -8.21
C VAL A 483 -2.00 55.06 -8.46
N VAL A 484 -3.21 54.86 -9.00
CA VAL A 484 -3.74 53.54 -9.37
C VAL A 484 -3.77 53.41 -10.89
N ILE A 485 -3.12 52.39 -11.43
CA ILE A 485 -3.20 52.03 -12.84
C ILE A 485 -4.27 50.95 -13.02
N SER A 486 -5.32 51.28 -13.75
CA SER A 486 -6.42 50.36 -14.09
C SER A 486 -6.23 49.71 -15.45
N HIS A 487 -6.75 48.49 -15.61
CA HIS A 487 -6.64 47.70 -16.85
C HIS A 487 -8.01 47.37 -17.45
N ALA A 488 -8.15 47.61 -18.75
CA ALA A 488 -9.32 47.19 -19.52
C ALA A 488 -8.92 46.25 -20.65
N ILE A 489 -9.46 45.03 -20.66
CA ILE A 489 -9.14 43.98 -21.64
C ILE A 489 -10.29 43.81 -22.63
N SER A 490 -9.98 43.73 -23.92
CA SER A 490 -10.95 43.45 -24.98
C SER A 490 -10.36 42.65 -26.13
N GLY A 491 -11.19 41.89 -26.83
CA GLY A 491 -10.83 41.09 -28.00
C GLY A 491 -10.28 39.70 -27.67
N GLY A 492 -10.04 38.90 -28.73
CA GLY A 492 -9.31 37.63 -28.66
C GLY A 492 -9.89 36.53 -27.76
N GLY A 493 -11.13 36.67 -27.29
CA GLY A 493 -11.76 35.75 -26.32
C GLY A 493 -11.43 36.06 -24.86
N TYR A 494 -10.90 37.25 -24.57
CA TYR A 494 -10.51 37.72 -23.23
C TYR A 494 -11.46 38.80 -22.66
N ASP A 495 -12.59 39.09 -23.33
CA ASP A 495 -13.50 40.19 -23.01
C ASP A 495 -14.14 40.11 -21.60
N ALA A 496 -14.15 38.93 -20.99
CA ALA A 496 -14.66 38.70 -19.63
C ALA A 496 -13.55 38.59 -18.57
N VAL A 497 -12.28 38.79 -18.96
CA VAL A 497 -11.12 38.68 -18.06
C VAL A 497 -10.88 40.03 -17.39
N SER A 498 -10.84 40.03 -16.05
CA SER A 498 -10.45 41.18 -15.23
C SER A 498 -9.03 40.98 -14.72
N MET A 499 -8.25 42.07 -14.63
CA MET A 499 -6.98 42.10 -13.92
C MET A 499 -7.10 42.98 -12.67
N THR A 500 -6.21 42.74 -11.70
CA THR A 500 -6.07 43.57 -10.51
C THR A 500 -5.35 44.87 -10.86
N ASP A 501 -5.86 46.00 -10.38
CA ASP A 501 -5.20 47.29 -10.55
C ASP A 501 -3.77 47.29 -9.98
N PHE A 502 -2.90 48.12 -10.56
CA PHE A 502 -1.51 48.27 -10.14
C PHE A 502 -1.30 49.59 -9.40
N THR A 503 -0.90 49.52 -8.13
CA THR A 503 -0.75 50.71 -7.27
C THR A 503 0.68 51.22 -7.24
N VAL A 504 0.89 52.51 -7.47
CA VAL A 504 2.21 53.15 -7.44
C VAL A 504 2.25 54.26 -6.41
N THR A 505 3.23 54.22 -5.51
CA THR A 505 3.51 55.32 -4.58
C THR A 505 4.69 56.14 -5.09
N MET A 506 4.47 57.42 -5.33
CA MET A 506 5.49 58.40 -5.68
C MET A 506 6.15 58.91 -4.40
N VAL A 507 7.48 59.01 -4.38
CA VAL A 507 8.25 59.51 -3.24
C VAL A 507 8.91 60.83 -3.61
N ASP A 508 8.60 61.86 -2.83
CA ASP A 508 9.10 63.24 -2.98
C ASP A 508 10.64 63.32 -2.85
N ASP A 509 11.26 64.18 -3.66
CA ASP A 509 12.69 64.47 -3.65
C ASP A 509 13.06 65.94 -3.40
N ASP A 510 12.09 66.83 -3.14
CA ASP A 510 12.31 68.28 -2.97
C ASP A 510 12.69 68.73 -1.54
N GLY A 511 12.84 67.80 -0.59
CA GLY A 511 12.94 68.07 0.85
C GLY A 511 14.30 68.35 1.54
N VAL A 512 15.43 68.67 0.87
CA VAL A 512 16.74 68.82 1.57
C VAL A 512 17.55 70.09 1.27
N THR A 513 17.65 70.99 2.27
CA THR A 513 18.62 72.12 2.32
C THR A 513 19.80 71.89 3.30
N GLN A 514 21.01 72.21 2.81
CA GLN A 514 22.38 72.27 3.39
C GLN A 514 22.62 72.27 4.93
N LEU A 515 23.70 71.57 5.36
CA LEU A 515 24.81 72.10 6.20
C LEU A 515 26.02 71.14 6.28
N THR A 516 27.19 71.72 6.58
CA THR A 516 28.55 71.40 6.13
C THR A 516 29.43 70.55 7.08
N THR A 517 30.27 69.68 6.48
CA THR A 517 31.66 69.27 6.83
C THR A 517 32.11 69.15 8.31
N SER A 518 32.21 67.90 8.82
CA SER A 518 33.40 67.33 9.53
C SER A 518 33.06 65.95 10.15
N ALA A 519 33.08 64.88 9.35
CA ALA A 519 33.19 63.48 9.82
C ALA A 519 33.53 62.54 8.64
N THR A 520 34.48 62.90 7.80
CA THR A 520 34.95 62.06 6.69
C THR A 520 35.91 61.00 7.25
N ALA A 521 35.37 59.89 7.80
CA ALA A 521 36.04 58.57 7.87
C ALA A 521 35.30 57.47 8.65
N ALA A 522 34.09 57.66 9.23
CA ALA A 522 33.54 56.62 10.13
C ALA A 522 32.06 56.26 10.01
N ILE A 523 31.26 56.84 9.10
CA ILE A 523 29.84 56.45 8.98
C ILE A 523 29.35 56.57 7.53
N THR A 524 29.84 55.69 6.65
CA THR A 524 29.23 55.38 5.35
C THR A 524 28.79 53.93 5.37
N GLN A 525 27.70 53.62 6.07
CA GLN A 525 26.88 52.42 5.86
C GLN A 525 25.72 52.45 6.86
N LEU A 526 24.50 52.74 6.41
CA LEU A 526 23.22 52.23 6.94
C LEU A 526 22.06 53.02 6.33
N ALA A 527 21.52 52.44 5.26
CA ALA A 527 20.16 52.54 4.72
C ALA A 527 20.20 52.51 3.18
N ILE A 528 20.80 51.44 2.65
CA ILE A 528 20.70 51.04 1.25
C ILE A 528 19.46 50.15 1.12
N SER A 529 18.65 50.47 0.11
CA SER A 529 17.85 49.56 -0.72
C SER A 529 17.78 48.09 -0.26
N ALA A 530 16.77 47.72 0.52
CA ALA A 530 16.49 46.31 0.79
C ALA A 530 15.71 45.70 -0.38
N THR A 531 16.40 45.38 -1.47
CA THR A 531 15.94 44.35 -2.41
C THR A 531 15.90 43.02 -1.65
N VAL A 532 14.74 42.38 -1.57
CA VAL A 532 14.61 41.08 -0.88
C VAL A 532 15.43 40.05 -1.65
N ALA A 533 16.49 39.54 -1.02
CA ALA A 533 17.36 38.52 -1.59
C ALA A 533 16.53 37.26 -1.95
N GLY A 534 16.70 36.76 -3.17
CA GLY A 534 16.01 35.57 -3.67
C GLY A 534 16.82 34.82 -4.72
N VAL A 535 16.56 33.53 -4.91
CA VAL A 535 17.24 32.66 -5.87
C VAL A 535 16.19 31.95 -6.73
N THR A 536 16.48 31.77 -8.02
CA THR A 536 15.62 31.02 -8.95
C THR A 536 16.40 29.84 -9.57
N GLN A 537 15.78 28.65 -9.60
CA GLN A 537 16.31 27.44 -10.21
C GLN A 537 15.43 26.97 -11.38
N SER A 538 16.03 26.36 -12.41
CA SER A 538 15.31 25.91 -13.62
C SER A 538 14.63 24.54 -13.50
N ALA A 539 14.86 23.80 -12.41
CA ALA A 539 14.30 22.46 -12.19
C ALA A 539 14.01 22.24 -10.70
N THR A 540 13.09 21.33 -10.38
CA THR A 540 12.81 20.86 -9.00
C THR A 540 13.04 19.36 -8.84
N ALA A 541 13.12 18.62 -9.95
CA ALA A 541 13.48 17.20 -9.99
C ALA A 541 14.11 16.87 -11.35
N MET A 542 14.86 15.77 -11.41
CA MET A 542 15.50 15.29 -12.64
C MET A 542 15.52 13.77 -12.68
N ILE A 543 15.38 13.20 -13.88
CA ILE A 543 15.55 11.77 -14.13
C ILE A 543 16.74 11.59 -15.06
N MET A 544 17.67 10.72 -14.67
CA MET A 544 18.89 10.43 -15.41
C MET A 544 19.12 8.92 -15.47
N SER A 545 19.97 8.46 -16.37
CA SER A 545 20.45 7.06 -16.35
C SER A 545 21.89 7.03 -15.89
N GLU A 546 22.34 5.91 -15.34
CA GLU A 546 23.73 5.73 -14.92
C GLU A 546 24.73 6.08 -16.03
N GLY A 547 25.85 6.69 -15.61
CA GLY A 547 26.90 7.17 -16.51
C GLY A 547 26.50 8.36 -17.39
N ARG A 548 25.32 8.99 -17.18
CA ARG A 548 24.92 10.22 -17.88
C ARG A 548 25.03 11.45 -16.99
N THR A 549 25.18 12.59 -17.65
CA THR A 549 25.25 13.90 -17.01
C THR A 549 24.02 14.73 -17.38
N GLY A 550 23.33 15.27 -16.38
CA GLY A 550 22.25 16.24 -16.51
C GLY A 550 22.66 17.61 -15.97
N ALA A 551 21.90 18.65 -16.32
CA ALA A 551 22.20 20.01 -15.90
C ALA A 551 20.95 20.83 -15.64
N TYR A 552 21.06 21.77 -14.70
CA TYR A 552 20.06 22.81 -14.43
C TYR A 552 20.77 24.13 -14.13
N THR A 553 20.06 25.25 -14.13
CA THR A 553 20.66 26.58 -13.89
C THR A 553 20.14 27.23 -12.62
N ILE A 554 21.00 28.03 -11.98
CA ILE A 554 20.69 28.87 -10.81
C ILE A 554 21.04 30.34 -11.13
N VAL A 555 20.19 31.27 -10.71
CA VAL A 555 20.41 32.73 -10.84
C VAL A 555 19.95 33.47 -9.57
N LEU A 556 20.61 34.57 -9.21
CA LEU A 556 20.17 35.43 -8.10
C LEU A 556 19.14 36.46 -8.59
N ASN A 557 18.14 36.76 -7.76
CA ASN A 557 17.05 37.68 -8.10
C ASN A 557 17.34 39.15 -7.79
N SER A 558 18.47 39.45 -7.12
CA SER A 558 18.95 40.81 -6.82
C SER A 558 20.47 40.85 -6.80
N GLU A 559 21.04 42.04 -7.01
CA GLU A 559 22.48 42.25 -6.93
C GLU A 559 22.98 42.04 -5.49
N PRO A 560 23.96 41.16 -5.24
CA PRO A 560 24.49 40.94 -3.91
C PRO A 560 25.50 42.04 -3.53
N GLU A 561 25.61 42.38 -2.24
CA GLU A 561 26.57 43.39 -1.76
C GLU A 561 28.02 42.88 -1.71
N GLY A 562 28.21 41.56 -1.80
CA GLY A 562 29.48 40.84 -1.85
C GLY A 562 29.32 39.47 -2.53
N ASP A 563 30.38 38.68 -2.61
CA ASP A 563 30.31 37.38 -3.29
C ASP A 563 29.37 36.41 -2.53
N VAL A 564 28.39 35.87 -3.25
CA VAL A 564 27.47 34.83 -2.78
C VAL A 564 27.92 33.48 -3.32
N THR A 565 28.19 32.53 -2.43
CA THR A 565 28.56 31.17 -2.77
C THR A 565 27.40 30.23 -2.45
N ILE A 566 26.96 29.48 -3.46
CA ILE A 566 26.02 28.38 -3.32
C ILE A 566 26.82 27.08 -3.36
N THR A 567 26.91 26.39 -2.24
CA THR A 567 27.55 25.07 -2.14
C THR A 567 26.49 24.00 -2.42
N LEU A 568 26.83 23.04 -3.27
CA LEU A 568 25.94 21.93 -3.61
C LEU A 568 26.55 20.62 -3.14
N THR A 569 25.74 19.79 -2.48
CA THR A 569 26.15 18.46 -2.01
C THR A 569 25.16 17.41 -2.46
N SER A 570 25.69 16.31 -2.98
CA SER A 570 24.91 15.10 -3.22
C SER A 570 24.70 14.35 -1.90
N SER A 571 23.50 13.81 -1.66
CA SER A 571 23.24 12.93 -0.52
C SER A 571 23.98 11.60 -0.63
N ASP A 572 24.34 11.21 -1.84
CA ASP A 572 25.10 10.00 -2.16
C ASP A 572 26.04 10.28 -3.34
N THR A 573 27.33 10.43 -3.03
CA THR A 573 28.38 10.67 -4.04
C THR A 573 28.80 9.41 -4.80
N THR A 574 28.42 8.22 -4.31
CA THR A 574 28.63 6.95 -5.02
C THR A 574 27.60 6.72 -6.12
N ALA A 575 26.40 7.30 -5.99
CA ALA A 575 25.34 7.24 -7.01
C ALA A 575 25.32 8.48 -7.93
N ALA A 576 25.54 9.71 -7.42
CA ALA A 576 25.67 10.90 -8.27
C ALA A 576 26.65 11.94 -7.74
N THR A 577 27.46 12.50 -8.64
CA THR A 577 28.35 13.64 -8.38
C THR A 577 27.73 14.93 -8.89
N VAL A 578 28.04 16.06 -8.24
CA VAL A 578 27.49 17.39 -8.59
C VAL A 578 28.59 18.44 -8.60
N THR A 579 28.36 19.56 -9.29
CA THR A 579 29.22 20.75 -9.23
C THR A 579 29.29 21.25 -7.78
N ASN A 580 30.48 21.28 -7.17
CA ASN A 580 30.64 21.51 -5.74
C ASN A 580 30.16 22.90 -5.25
N SER A 581 30.35 23.96 -6.05
CA SER A 581 29.92 25.30 -5.68
C SER A 581 29.78 26.23 -6.89
N LEU A 582 28.88 27.22 -6.79
CA LEU A 582 28.75 28.36 -7.71
C LEU A 582 29.03 29.65 -6.95
N THR A 583 29.72 30.61 -7.59
CA THR A 583 30.02 31.93 -7.00
C THR A 583 29.40 33.03 -7.86
N PHE A 584 28.56 33.85 -7.22
CA PHE A 584 27.90 35.00 -7.80
C PHE A 584 28.48 36.28 -7.18
N THR A 585 28.90 37.19 -8.03
CA THR A 585 29.50 38.49 -7.76
C THR A 585 28.53 39.59 -8.22
N THR A 586 28.80 40.84 -7.86
CA THR A 586 28.07 42.02 -8.39
C THR A 586 28.04 42.10 -9.92
N SER A 587 28.96 41.42 -10.62
CA SER A 587 29.04 41.47 -12.10
C SER A 587 28.33 40.32 -12.83
N ASN A 588 28.03 39.20 -12.16
CA ASN A 588 27.46 38.01 -12.81
C ASN A 588 26.24 37.41 -12.09
N TRP A 589 25.71 38.09 -11.05
CA TRP A 589 24.58 37.61 -10.24
C TRP A 589 23.30 37.34 -11.06
N SER A 590 23.06 38.15 -12.10
CA SER A 590 21.88 38.07 -12.96
C SER A 590 22.04 37.14 -14.17
N SER A 591 23.23 36.53 -14.33
CA SER A 591 23.50 35.56 -15.38
C SER A 591 23.25 34.14 -14.85
N PRO A 592 22.37 33.33 -15.48
CA PRO A 592 22.15 31.95 -15.06
C PRO A 592 23.44 31.12 -15.13
N GLN A 593 23.84 30.53 -14.00
CA GLN A 593 25.00 29.64 -13.90
C GLN A 593 24.55 28.19 -13.90
N THR A 594 25.29 27.33 -14.60
CA THR A 594 24.93 25.91 -14.80
C THR A 594 25.47 25.04 -13.67
N VAL A 595 24.59 24.26 -13.06
CA VAL A 595 24.92 23.12 -12.22
C VAL A 595 24.92 21.86 -13.08
N THR A 596 26.00 21.10 -13.00
CA THR A 596 26.15 19.80 -13.67
C THR A 596 26.05 18.69 -12.63
N VAL A 597 25.22 17.68 -12.89
CA VAL A 597 25.06 16.47 -12.08
C VAL A 597 25.40 15.26 -12.95
N THR A 598 26.29 14.38 -12.51
CA THR A 598 26.67 13.17 -13.22
C THR A 598 26.29 11.95 -12.40
N ALA A 599 25.41 11.11 -12.94
CA ALA A 599 25.12 9.80 -12.37
C ALA A 599 26.39 8.94 -12.51
N VAL A 600 26.88 8.44 -11.38
CA VAL A 600 28.00 7.51 -11.33
C VAL A 600 27.48 6.17 -11.82
N ASN A 601 28.31 5.42 -12.54
CA ASN A 601 27.96 4.07 -12.96
C ASN A 601 28.45 3.12 -11.88
N ASP A 602 27.57 2.31 -11.35
CA ASP A 602 27.90 1.24 -10.43
C ASP A 602 27.45 -0.12 -11.02
N PRO A 603 27.71 -1.26 -10.33
CA PRO A 603 27.50 -2.59 -10.89
C PRO A 603 26.19 -3.26 -10.45
N ASP A 604 25.35 -2.60 -9.64
CA ASP A 604 24.08 -3.18 -9.22
C ASP A 604 22.96 -2.88 -10.24
N MET A 605 21.80 -3.53 -10.10
CA MET A 605 20.69 -3.45 -11.07
C MET A 605 19.52 -2.63 -10.52
N ASP A 606 19.74 -1.89 -9.44
CA ASP A 606 18.70 -1.13 -8.77
C ASP A 606 18.57 0.28 -9.38
N ASN A 607 17.47 0.97 -9.09
CA ASN A 607 17.35 2.38 -9.48
C ASN A 607 17.57 3.24 -8.24
N GLU A 608 18.49 4.21 -8.30
CA GLU A 608 18.86 5.02 -7.15
C GLU A 608 18.05 6.32 -7.14
N THR A 609 17.87 6.89 -5.95
CA THR A 609 17.34 8.24 -5.80
C THR A 609 18.26 9.05 -4.90
N VAL A 610 18.74 10.17 -5.42
CA VAL A 610 19.72 11.04 -4.77
C VAL A 610 19.14 12.44 -4.64
N THR A 611 19.37 13.08 -3.49
CA THR A 611 18.98 14.47 -3.23
C THR A 611 20.19 15.39 -3.36
N ILE A 612 20.12 16.40 -4.21
CA ILE A 612 21.10 17.49 -4.26
C ILE A 612 20.64 18.61 -3.33
N ARG A 613 21.46 18.88 -2.30
CA ARG A 613 21.21 19.92 -1.30
C ARG A 613 21.96 21.20 -1.63
N HIS A 614 21.38 22.33 -1.24
CA HIS A 614 21.94 23.66 -1.48
C HIS A 614 22.17 24.38 -0.16
N ALA A 615 23.37 24.92 0.02
CA ALA A 615 23.70 25.80 1.13
C ALA A 615 24.19 27.14 0.58
N ILE A 616 23.45 28.21 0.89
CA ILE A 616 23.76 29.56 0.42
C ILE A 616 24.51 30.31 1.52
N SER A 617 25.62 30.94 1.17
CA SER A 617 26.43 31.77 2.07
C SER A 617 26.94 33.01 1.35
N GLY A 618 27.05 34.14 2.05
CA GLY A 618 27.47 35.41 1.47
C GLY A 618 26.56 36.58 1.86
N ASP A 619 27.05 37.79 1.62
CA ASP A 619 26.46 39.03 2.15
C ASP A 619 25.07 39.29 1.56
N GLY A 620 24.04 39.24 2.42
CA GLY A 620 22.63 39.49 2.08
C GLY A 620 21.79 38.24 1.79
N TYR A 621 22.40 37.06 1.62
CA TYR A 621 21.71 35.84 1.17
C TYR A 621 21.65 34.69 2.18
N GLY A 622 22.29 34.83 3.35
CA GLY A 622 22.39 33.75 4.35
C GLY A 622 21.08 33.28 4.99
N SER A 623 19.96 34.00 4.80
CA SER A 623 18.62 33.59 5.26
C SER A 623 17.71 33.08 4.13
N VAL A 624 18.20 33.05 2.88
CA VAL A 624 17.43 32.56 1.73
C VAL A 624 17.52 31.05 1.69
N ASN A 625 16.36 30.38 1.68
CA ASN A 625 16.27 28.92 1.54
C ASN A 625 15.98 28.55 0.09
N MET A 626 16.63 27.48 -0.37
CA MET A 626 16.46 26.90 -1.70
C MET A 626 15.95 25.47 -1.57
N SER A 627 15.08 25.05 -2.49
CA SER A 627 14.54 23.69 -2.48
C SER A 627 15.54 22.70 -3.06
N ASP A 628 15.74 21.59 -2.35
CA ASP A 628 16.56 20.47 -2.82
C ASP A 628 16.06 19.94 -4.18
N ILE A 629 16.97 19.39 -4.98
CA ILE A 629 16.63 18.69 -6.23
C ILE A 629 16.64 17.19 -6.00
N GLU A 630 15.53 16.53 -6.32
CA GLU A 630 15.47 15.07 -6.36
C GLU A 630 15.95 14.55 -7.72
N VAL A 631 16.92 13.65 -7.71
CA VAL A 631 17.51 13.03 -8.90
C VAL A 631 17.23 11.54 -8.84
N ARG A 632 16.42 11.04 -9.77
CA ARG A 632 16.20 9.59 -9.93
C ARG A 632 17.12 9.06 -11.02
N ILE A 633 17.90 8.04 -10.69
CA ILE A 633 18.87 7.39 -11.57
C ILE A 633 18.27 6.07 -12.03
N ILE A 634 18.40 5.78 -13.32
CA ILE A 634 17.90 4.57 -13.95
C ILE A 634 19.10 3.70 -14.35
N ASP A 635 19.13 2.44 -13.88
CA ASP A 635 20.18 1.45 -14.15
C ASP A 635 20.47 1.30 -15.66
N ARG A 636 21.76 1.15 -15.98
CA ARG A 636 22.24 0.96 -17.36
C ARG A 636 22.99 -0.35 -17.57
N THR A 637 22.97 -1.32 -16.66
CA THR A 637 23.67 -2.60 -16.84
C THR A 637 23.05 -3.44 -17.99
N PRO A 638 23.66 -3.53 -19.20
CA PRO A 638 22.99 -4.11 -20.37
C PRO A 638 23.21 -5.62 -20.47
N ASN A 639 22.14 -6.39 -20.69
CA ASN A 639 22.25 -7.76 -21.21
C ASN A 639 22.55 -7.73 -22.73
N PRO A 640 23.71 -8.20 -23.21
CA PRO A 640 24.14 -8.02 -24.60
C PRO A 640 23.50 -8.98 -25.62
N THR A 641 22.49 -9.79 -25.26
CA THR A 641 22.06 -10.93 -26.10
C THR A 641 20.69 -10.82 -26.80
N LEU A 642 19.86 -9.81 -26.52
CA LEU A 642 18.59 -9.59 -27.23
C LEU A 642 18.51 -8.13 -27.70
N LYS A 643 18.57 -7.92 -29.01
CA LYS A 643 18.43 -6.62 -29.67
C LYS A 643 17.18 -6.66 -30.54
N SER A 644 16.29 -5.68 -30.42
CA SER A 644 15.07 -5.54 -31.22
C SER A 644 14.86 -4.08 -31.66
N ILE A 645 13.95 -3.89 -32.62
CA ILE A 645 13.62 -2.57 -33.14
C ILE A 645 12.12 -2.38 -33.01
N ILE A 646 11.73 -1.29 -32.36
CA ILE A 646 10.35 -1.01 -32.02
C ILE A 646 9.81 0.01 -33.04
N GLN A 647 8.64 -0.29 -33.61
CA GLN A 647 7.89 0.61 -34.50
C GLN A 647 6.53 0.95 -33.89
N SER A 648 6.02 2.16 -34.11
CA SER A 648 4.74 2.60 -33.51
C SER A 648 3.50 1.96 -34.11
N THR A 649 3.58 1.38 -35.31
CA THR A 649 2.48 0.69 -35.99
C THR A 649 3.00 -0.29 -37.04
N THR A 650 2.19 -1.24 -37.48
CA THR A 650 2.42 -2.11 -38.64
C THR A 650 1.52 -1.77 -39.84
N VAL A 651 0.60 -0.81 -39.66
CA VAL A 651 -0.36 -0.35 -40.69
C VAL A 651 -0.45 1.17 -40.68
N VAL A 652 -0.43 1.78 -41.88
CA VAL A 652 -0.61 3.22 -42.10
C VAL A 652 -1.76 3.42 -43.09
N ASN A 653 -2.76 4.23 -42.74
CA ASN A 653 -3.89 4.54 -43.62
C ASN A 653 -3.79 6.00 -44.03
N ILE A 654 -3.65 6.27 -45.33
CA ILE A 654 -3.47 7.62 -45.88
C ILE A 654 -4.43 7.87 -47.02
N ASP A 655 -4.98 9.08 -47.08
CA ASP A 655 -5.73 9.54 -48.26
C ASP A 655 -4.75 9.83 -49.40
N GLU A 656 -5.21 9.88 -50.66
CA GLU A 656 -4.34 10.26 -51.79
C GLU A 656 -3.79 11.68 -51.65
N ASN A 657 -2.53 11.87 -52.05
CA ASN A 657 -1.78 13.13 -51.91
C ASN A 657 -1.69 13.63 -50.46
N ALA A 658 -1.77 12.71 -49.49
CA ALA A 658 -1.60 12.98 -48.07
C ALA A 658 -0.29 12.37 -47.56
N THR A 659 0.13 12.84 -46.39
CA THR A 659 1.32 12.34 -45.70
C THR A 659 0.94 11.95 -44.29
N ASP A 660 1.47 10.82 -43.83
CA ASP A 660 1.34 10.34 -42.46
C ASP A 660 2.70 9.81 -41.98
N THR A 661 2.81 9.52 -40.68
CA THR A 661 4.08 9.21 -40.05
C THR A 661 3.97 8.05 -39.07
N TYR A 662 5.08 7.32 -38.90
CA TYR A 662 5.25 6.35 -37.81
C TYR A 662 6.65 6.52 -37.21
N THR A 663 6.88 6.04 -36.00
CA THR A 663 8.18 6.14 -35.34
C THR A 663 8.91 4.81 -35.28
N VAL A 664 10.23 4.87 -35.26
CA VAL A 664 11.16 3.74 -35.10
C VAL A 664 12.18 4.08 -34.03
N VAL A 665 12.49 3.14 -33.14
CA VAL A 665 13.51 3.28 -32.08
C VAL A 665 14.22 1.95 -31.84
N LEU A 666 15.50 1.99 -31.45
CA LEU A 666 16.23 0.80 -31.01
C LEU A 666 15.97 0.53 -29.52
N ASP A 667 15.88 -0.73 -29.13
CA ASP A 667 15.61 -1.12 -27.73
C ASP A 667 16.89 -1.33 -26.90
N ALA A 668 18.06 -1.40 -27.54
CA ALA A 668 19.36 -1.58 -26.90
C ALA A 668 20.47 -0.75 -27.58
N ASP A 669 21.52 -0.45 -26.83
CA ASP A 669 22.65 0.36 -27.31
C ASP A 669 23.36 -0.33 -28.50
N PRO A 670 23.48 0.32 -29.67
CA PRO A 670 24.21 -0.26 -30.77
C PRO A 670 25.73 -0.12 -30.58
N THR A 671 26.52 -1.07 -31.07
CA THR A 671 27.99 -1.06 -30.95
C THR A 671 28.69 -0.13 -31.95
N GLY A 672 27.92 0.70 -32.65
CA GLY A 672 28.30 1.58 -33.76
C GLY A 672 27.03 2.01 -34.51
N ASP A 673 27.13 2.80 -35.58
CA ASP A 673 25.94 3.28 -36.28
C ASP A 673 25.09 2.13 -36.86
N VAL A 674 23.79 2.16 -36.59
CA VAL A 674 22.77 1.29 -37.18
C VAL A 674 22.01 2.09 -38.23
N VAL A 675 21.95 1.56 -39.45
CA VAL A 675 21.21 2.13 -40.57
C VAL A 675 20.02 1.23 -40.87
N ILE A 676 18.82 1.80 -40.82
CA ILE A 676 17.58 1.15 -41.24
C ILE A 676 17.17 1.77 -42.57
N ALA A 677 17.35 1.03 -43.67
CA ALA A 677 16.90 1.43 -44.99
C ALA A 677 15.45 0.97 -45.21
N MET A 678 14.62 1.80 -45.83
CA MET A 678 13.22 1.53 -46.13
C MET A 678 12.99 1.55 -47.63
N THR A 679 12.23 0.57 -48.15
CA THR A 679 11.91 0.47 -49.57
C THR A 679 10.42 0.27 -49.77
N SER A 680 9.78 1.15 -50.54
CA SER A 680 8.39 0.96 -50.97
C SER A 680 8.30 -0.08 -52.09
N SER A 681 7.35 -1.01 -52.01
CA SER A 681 7.11 -2.02 -53.05
C SER A 681 6.55 -1.43 -54.35
N ASP A 682 5.95 -0.24 -54.30
CA ASP A 682 5.56 0.54 -55.48
C ASP A 682 5.73 2.04 -55.22
N THR A 683 6.85 2.57 -55.72
CA THR A 683 7.23 3.98 -55.57
C THR A 683 6.36 4.94 -56.39
N ASN A 684 5.52 4.45 -57.31
CA ASN A 684 4.57 5.29 -58.04
C ASN A 684 3.30 5.59 -57.23
N ILE A 685 3.08 4.88 -56.11
CA ILE A 685 1.88 5.01 -55.27
C ILE A 685 2.26 5.53 -53.88
N VAL A 686 3.35 5.04 -53.28
CA VAL A 686 3.81 5.49 -51.95
C VAL A 686 5.30 5.75 -51.97
N THR A 687 5.69 6.95 -51.52
CA THR A 687 7.08 7.30 -51.19
C THR A 687 7.28 7.31 -49.67
N VAL A 688 8.47 6.92 -49.21
CA VAL A 688 8.79 6.81 -47.77
C VAL A 688 10.17 7.40 -47.47
N THR A 689 10.42 7.82 -46.22
CA THR A 689 11.78 8.17 -45.75
C THR A 689 12.75 7.05 -46.14
N PRO A 690 13.86 7.33 -46.86
CA PRO A 690 14.70 6.28 -47.44
C PRO A 690 15.53 5.52 -46.41
N SER A 691 16.01 6.20 -45.35
CA SER A 691 16.77 5.55 -44.28
C SER A 691 16.75 6.34 -42.97
N LEU A 692 16.89 5.65 -41.85
CA LEU A 692 17.19 6.21 -40.53
C LEU A 692 18.58 5.78 -40.07
N THR A 693 19.26 6.64 -39.29
CA THR A 693 20.57 6.32 -38.71
C THR A 693 20.53 6.53 -37.20
N PHE A 694 20.77 5.45 -36.47
CA PHE A 694 20.85 5.41 -35.02
C PHE A 694 22.32 5.22 -34.62
N THR A 695 22.86 6.24 -33.97
CA THR A 695 24.19 6.30 -33.37
C THR A 695 24.10 5.91 -31.90
N THR A 696 25.25 5.69 -31.26
CA THR A 696 25.35 5.48 -29.79
C THR A 696 24.75 6.62 -28.96
N ASN A 697 24.50 7.81 -29.55
CA ASN A 697 24.00 8.98 -28.84
C ASN A 697 22.49 9.22 -29.01
N ASN A 698 21.85 8.63 -30.02
CA ASN A 698 20.44 8.89 -30.35
C ASN A 698 19.61 7.61 -30.54
N TRP A 699 20.18 6.43 -30.27
CA TRP A 699 19.52 5.13 -30.50
C TRP A 699 18.17 4.98 -29.79
N ALA A 700 18.07 5.51 -28.57
CA ALA A 700 16.86 5.45 -27.73
C ALA A 700 15.86 6.58 -28.00
N THR A 701 16.17 7.50 -28.93
CA THR A 701 15.24 8.57 -29.31
C THR A 701 14.41 8.11 -30.50
N PRO A 702 13.06 8.03 -30.40
CA PRO A 702 12.22 7.65 -31.53
C PRO A 702 12.43 8.59 -32.72
N GLN A 703 12.81 8.03 -33.85
CA GLN A 703 12.97 8.76 -35.11
C GLN A 703 11.72 8.58 -35.97
N ILE A 704 11.35 9.64 -36.70
CA ILE A 704 10.11 9.68 -37.48
C ILE A 704 10.37 9.18 -38.90
N VAL A 705 9.55 8.24 -39.35
CA VAL A 705 9.40 7.85 -40.75
C VAL A 705 8.17 8.55 -41.32
N THR A 706 8.35 9.17 -42.48
CA THR A 706 7.29 9.86 -43.22
C THR A 706 6.89 9.02 -44.42
N VAL A 707 5.59 8.82 -44.61
CA VAL A 707 4.98 8.08 -45.70
C VAL A 707 4.04 9.01 -46.45
N THR A 708 4.23 9.15 -47.76
CA THR A 708 3.44 10.05 -48.60
C THR A 708 2.83 9.26 -49.76
N SER A 709 1.51 9.37 -49.93
CA SER A 709 0.82 8.80 -51.09
C SER A 709 0.96 9.73 -52.30
N VAL A 710 1.14 9.14 -53.48
CA VAL A 710 1.17 9.82 -54.77
C VAL A 710 -0.24 9.77 -55.37
N LEU A 711 -0.68 10.86 -55.99
CA LEU A 711 -1.98 10.94 -56.66
C LEU A 711 -2.06 9.93 -57.83
N ASP A 712 -3.04 9.03 -57.81
CA ASP A 712 -3.29 8.04 -58.86
C ASP A 712 -4.79 7.97 -59.18
N ILE A 713 -5.17 7.78 -60.44
CA ILE A 713 -6.55 7.97 -60.89
C ILE A 713 -7.46 6.74 -60.69
N ASN A 714 -7.00 5.70 -59.98
CA ASN A 714 -7.70 4.41 -59.90
C ASN A 714 -7.59 3.72 -58.53
N VAL A 715 -8.74 3.57 -57.84
CA VAL A 715 -9.16 2.64 -56.76
C VAL A 715 -8.14 2.29 -55.68
N ASP A 716 -8.52 2.50 -54.41
CA ASP A 716 -7.83 2.10 -53.17
C ASP A 716 -6.74 1.01 -53.34
N LYS A 717 -5.47 1.40 -53.16
CA LYS A 717 -4.31 0.50 -53.31
C LYS A 717 -3.64 0.26 -51.96
N ALA A 718 -3.03 -0.92 -51.83
CA ALA A 718 -2.20 -1.27 -50.69
C ALA A 718 -0.76 -1.47 -51.14
N VAL A 719 0.19 -0.84 -50.46
CA VAL A 719 1.63 -0.86 -50.76
C VAL A 719 2.39 -1.29 -49.51
N TYR A 720 3.43 -2.11 -49.66
CA TYR A 720 4.28 -2.51 -48.53
C TYR A 720 5.54 -1.64 -48.48
N VAL A 721 5.93 -1.21 -47.29
CA VAL A 721 7.26 -0.67 -47.02
C VAL A 721 8.06 -1.72 -46.27
N SER A 722 9.14 -2.19 -46.89
CA SER A 722 10.07 -3.15 -46.28
C SER A 722 11.30 -2.47 -45.70
N HIS A 723 11.95 -3.12 -44.73
CA HIS A 723 13.07 -2.57 -43.99
C HIS A 723 14.30 -3.47 -44.11
N THR A 724 15.47 -2.86 -44.20
CA THR A 724 16.76 -3.55 -44.14
C THR A 724 17.64 -2.89 -43.09
N VAL A 725 18.04 -3.67 -42.09
CA VAL A 725 18.83 -3.20 -40.94
C VAL A 725 20.28 -3.61 -41.12
N THR A 726 21.20 -2.66 -40.97
CA THR A 726 22.65 -2.91 -41.07
C THR A 726 23.42 -2.09 -40.04
N GLY A 727 24.58 -2.59 -39.60
CA GLY A 727 25.48 -1.90 -38.67
C GLY A 727 25.18 -2.13 -37.19
N GLY A 728 26.01 -1.51 -36.33
CA GLY A 728 25.84 -1.41 -34.86
C GLY A 728 25.54 -2.68 -34.06
N GLY A 729 25.87 -3.86 -34.60
CA GLY A 729 25.52 -5.15 -33.97
C GLY A 729 24.02 -5.50 -34.05
N TYR A 730 23.27 -4.89 -34.98
CA TYR A 730 21.85 -5.16 -35.27
C TYR A 730 21.64 -5.95 -36.58
N ASN A 731 22.72 -6.45 -37.20
CA ASN A 731 22.69 -7.10 -38.52
C ASN A 731 21.78 -8.35 -38.62
N ALA A 732 21.46 -8.99 -37.49
CA ALA A 732 20.60 -10.17 -37.43
C ALA A 732 19.15 -9.84 -37.00
N VAL A 733 18.85 -8.56 -36.74
CA VAL A 733 17.55 -8.10 -36.25
C VAL A 733 16.67 -7.74 -37.44
N THR A 734 15.48 -8.35 -37.52
CA THR A 734 14.50 -8.11 -38.57
C THR A 734 13.35 -7.24 -38.05
N MET A 735 12.88 -6.31 -38.88
CA MET A 735 11.71 -5.46 -38.63
C MET A 735 10.51 -5.93 -39.46
N SER A 736 9.29 -5.72 -38.96
CA SER A 736 8.07 -6.06 -39.69
C SER A 736 7.74 -5.02 -40.75
N ASP A 737 7.44 -5.46 -41.97
CA ASP A 737 7.00 -4.57 -43.05
C ASP A 737 5.76 -3.75 -42.65
N ILE A 738 5.67 -2.51 -43.14
CA ILE A 738 4.48 -1.66 -42.97
C ILE A 738 3.53 -1.87 -44.15
N LEU A 739 2.27 -2.16 -43.87
CA LEU A 739 1.20 -2.12 -44.86
C LEU A 739 0.60 -0.71 -44.93
N VAL A 740 0.70 -0.06 -46.09
CA VAL A 740 0.15 1.27 -46.35
C VAL A 740 -1.12 1.14 -47.18
N HIS A 741 -2.27 1.53 -46.62
CA HIS A 741 -3.53 1.66 -47.35
C HIS A 741 -3.69 3.08 -47.86
N VAL A 742 -3.85 3.24 -49.18
CA VAL A 742 -4.14 4.52 -49.82
C VAL A 742 -5.62 4.57 -50.17
N SER A 743 -6.35 5.54 -49.61
CA SER A 743 -7.78 5.76 -49.83
C SER A 743 -8.04 6.93 -50.80
N ASP A 744 -8.94 6.74 -51.76
CA ASP A 744 -9.28 7.76 -52.76
C ASP A 744 -9.94 9.00 -52.12
N VAL A 745 -9.57 10.20 -52.58
CA VAL A 745 -10.23 11.44 -52.17
C VAL A 745 -11.48 11.61 -53.03
N PRO A 746 -12.70 11.59 -52.46
CA PRO A 746 -13.91 11.73 -53.26
C PRO A 746 -13.92 13.08 -53.99
N GLY A 747 -13.75 13.03 -55.31
CA GLY A 747 -13.90 14.19 -56.19
C GLY A 747 -15.23 14.90 -55.95
N GLU A 748 -15.17 16.23 -55.80
CA GLU A 748 -16.31 17.10 -55.55
C GLU A 748 -17.49 16.80 -56.50
N PHE A 749 -18.58 16.24 -55.97
CA PHE A 749 -19.85 16.19 -56.68
C PHE A 749 -20.69 17.42 -56.35
N VAL A 750 -20.71 18.33 -57.32
CA VAL A 750 -21.62 19.45 -57.46
C VAL A 750 -23.08 19.00 -57.34
N ASN A 751 -23.81 19.66 -56.44
CA ASN A 751 -25.27 19.77 -56.35
C ASN A 751 -26.08 19.24 -57.55
N LYS A 752 -26.95 18.23 -57.33
CA LYS A 752 -28.31 18.23 -57.90
C LYS A 752 -29.23 17.20 -57.24
N THR A 753 -30.31 17.75 -56.70
CA THR A 753 -31.55 17.11 -56.23
C THR A 753 -32.05 15.92 -57.04
N CYS A 754 -32.40 14.84 -56.36
CA CYS A 754 -33.47 13.93 -56.78
C CYS A 754 -34.55 13.89 -55.69
N LYS A 755 -35.58 14.72 -55.86
CA LYS A 755 -36.94 14.45 -55.36
C LYS A 755 -37.63 13.62 -56.43
N PHE A 756 -38.17 12.46 -56.07
CA PHE A 756 -39.48 11.90 -56.45
C PHE A 756 -39.48 10.36 -56.41
N TRP A 757 -40.65 9.89 -55.97
CA TRP A 757 -41.21 8.56 -55.87
C TRP A 757 -40.84 7.52 -56.97
N LEU A 758 -40.67 6.27 -56.50
CA LEU A 758 -40.86 4.99 -57.20
C LEU A 758 -39.76 4.50 -58.20
N ILE A 759 -39.37 3.24 -57.99
CA ILE A 759 -38.63 2.28 -58.86
C ILE A 759 -37.14 2.01 -58.50
N ILE A 760 -36.87 0.71 -58.47
CA ILE A 760 -35.73 -0.08 -58.02
C ILE A 760 -34.43 0.26 -58.77
N CYS A 761 -33.34 0.52 -58.02
CA CYS A 761 -31.96 0.37 -58.52
C CYS A 761 -31.36 -0.91 -57.92
N VAL A 762 -31.18 -1.93 -58.75
CA VAL A 762 -30.39 -3.12 -58.44
C VAL A 762 -28.92 -2.76 -58.66
N THR A 763 -28.08 -2.82 -57.63
CA THR A 763 -26.63 -2.72 -57.76
C THR A 763 -26.00 -4.10 -57.80
N TRP A 764 -25.16 -4.32 -58.81
CA TRP A 764 -24.33 -5.52 -58.98
C TRP A 764 -23.04 -5.36 -58.17
N GLN A 765 -22.71 -6.34 -57.32
CA GLN A 765 -21.44 -6.41 -56.58
C GLN A 765 -20.41 -7.23 -57.36
N TRP A 766 -19.18 -6.71 -57.49
CA TRP A 766 -18.00 -7.45 -57.94
C TRP A 766 -17.04 -7.59 -56.73
N GLU A 767 -16.61 -8.82 -56.44
CA GLU A 767 -15.83 -9.20 -55.26
C GLU A 767 -14.33 -9.32 -55.62
N VAL A 768 -13.46 -8.54 -54.95
CA VAL A 768 -12.00 -8.51 -55.18
C VAL A 768 -11.33 -9.73 -54.53
N ILE A 769 -10.47 -10.44 -55.27
CA ILE A 769 -9.81 -11.68 -54.84
C ILE A 769 -8.57 -11.36 -53.96
N LYS A 770 -8.67 -11.57 -52.63
CA LYS A 770 -7.51 -11.55 -51.72
C LYS A 770 -6.74 -12.90 -51.72
N PRO A 771 -5.38 -12.91 -51.62
CA PRO A 771 -4.59 -14.13 -51.43
C PRO A 771 -4.78 -14.71 -50.00
N GLN A 772 -4.53 -16.01 -49.83
CA GLN A 772 -4.65 -16.69 -48.52
C GLN A 772 -3.38 -16.46 -47.68
N SER A 773 -3.55 -16.00 -46.44
CA SER A 773 -2.47 -15.82 -45.46
C SER A 773 -3.01 -15.95 -44.03
N ILE A 774 -2.11 -16.26 -43.10
CA ILE A 774 -2.37 -16.34 -41.66
C ILE A 774 -1.63 -15.16 -41.03
N ILE A 775 -2.34 -14.37 -40.24
CA ILE A 775 -1.80 -13.15 -39.64
C ILE A 775 -1.77 -13.35 -38.12
N GLN A 776 -0.60 -13.14 -37.52
CA GLN A 776 -0.40 -13.12 -36.07
C GLN A 776 -0.25 -11.66 -35.61
N SER A 777 -0.74 -11.31 -34.41
CA SER A 777 -0.55 -9.95 -33.86
C SER A 777 0.83 -9.72 -33.23
N ALA A 778 1.59 -10.79 -32.96
CA ALA A 778 2.95 -10.75 -32.43
C ALA A 778 3.66 -12.09 -32.70
N THR A 779 4.99 -12.10 -32.74
CA THR A 779 5.84 -13.30 -32.90
C THR A 779 6.71 -13.58 -31.68
N SER A 780 6.69 -12.73 -30.66
CA SER A 780 7.39 -12.96 -29.40
C SER A 780 6.73 -12.23 -28.23
N ALA A 781 6.97 -12.71 -27.02
CA ALA A 781 6.65 -12.02 -25.78
C ALA A 781 7.59 -12.42 -24.64
N THR A 782 7.74 -11.51 -23.69
CA THR A 782 8.36 -11.78 -22.40
C THR A 782 7.25 -11.91 -21.35
N ILE A 783 7.28 -12.98 -20.57
CA ILE A 783 6.18 -13.39 -19.68
C ILE A 783 6.82 -13.69 -18.33
N ALA A 784 6.32 -13.10 -17.24
CA ALA A 784 6.75 -13.52 -15.91
C ALA A 784 6.20 -14.91 -15.57
N GLU A 785 6.88 -15.66 -14.72
CA GLU A 785 6.33 -16.89 -14.16
C GLU A 785 4.95 -16.66 -13.52
N ALA A 786 4.08 -17.68 -13.62
CA ALA A 786 2.65 -17.60 -13.29
C ALA A 786 1.81 -16.50 -14.00
N ALA A 787 2.41 -15.69 -14.88
CA ALA A 787 1.71 -14.70 -15.69
C ALA A 787 1.24 -15.28 -17.02
N THR A 788 0.30 -14.57 -17.66
CA THR A 788 -0.20 -14.93 -18.98
C THR A 788 0.09 -13.83 -19.98
N SER A 789 0.42 -14.22 -21.20
CA SER A 789 0.51 -13.33 -22.35
C SER A 789 -0.39 -13.84 -23.46
N THR A 790 -0.84 -12.94 -24.33
CA THR A 790 -1.76 -13.29 -25.41
C THR A 790 -1.33 -12.67 -26.73
N TYR A 791 -1.61 -13.38 -27.82
CA TYR A 791 -1.58 -12.84 -29.17
C TYR A 791 -2.79 -13.38 -29.94
N THR A 792 -3.10 -12.78 -31.09
CA THR A 792 -4.24 -13.19 -31.92
C THR A 792 -3.77 -13.77 -33.24
N VAL A 793 -4.57 -14.69 -33.78
CA VAL A 793 -4.41 -15.29 -35.11
C VAL A 793 -5.68 -15.07 -35.92
N VAL A 794 -5.56 -14.64 -37.17
CA VAL A 794 -6.70 -14.46 -38.09
C VAL A 794 -6.36 -14.90 -39.52
N LEU A 795 -7.36 -15.37 -40.27
CA LEU A 795 -7.20 -15.72 -41.68
C LEU A 795 -7.54 -14.52 -42.58
N SER A 796 -6.79 -14.30 -43.64
CA SER A 796 -7.02 -13.17 -44.57
C SER A 796 -8.06 -13.47 -45.66
N LYS A 797 -8.46 -14.73 -45.82
CA LYS A 797 -9.48 -15.16 -46.79
C LYS A 797 -10.40 -16.25 -46.23
N LYS A 798 -11.69 -16.19 -46.60
CA LYS A 798 -12.68 -17.22 -46.28
C LYS A 798 -12.20 -18.62 -46.71
N PRO A 799 -12.09 -19.59 -45.79
CA PRO A 799 -11.58 -20.91 -46.11
C PRO A 799 -12.65 -21.76 -46.83
N THR A 800 -12.22 -22.82 -47.52
CA THR A 800 -13.11 -23.71 -48.29
C THR A 800 -13.84 -24.74 -47.40
N SER A 801 -13.21 -25.13 -46.31
CA SER A 801 -13.67 -25.96 -45.17
C SER A 801 -13.03 -25.44 -43.88
N ASP A 802 -13.22 -26.11 -42.74
CA ASP A 802 -12.59 -25.66 -41.49
C ASP A 802 -11.06 -25.78 -41.55
N VAL A 803 -10.37 -24.77 -41.03
CA VAL A 803 -8.90 -24.72 -40.85
C VAL A 803 -8.59 -24.93 -39.37
N THR A 804 -7.73 -25.89 -39.06
CA THR A 804 -7.21 -26.12 -37.71
C THR A 804 -5.76 -25.66 -37.63
N ILE A 805 -5.42 -24.91 -36.58
CA ILE A 805 -4.04 -24.55 -36.25
C ILE A 805 -3.73 -25.16 -34.88
N ARG A 806 -2.89 -26.19 -34.83
CA ARG A 806 -2.41 -26.80 -33.59
C ARG A 806 -1.18 -26.05 -33.12
N LEU A 807 -1.16 -25.64 -31.85
CA LEU A 807 -0.02 -24.98 -31.24
C LEU A 807 0.66 -25.91 -30.26
N THR A 808 1.99 -25.96 -30.29
CA THR A 808 2.79 -26.83 -29.42
C THR A 808 3.90 -26.03 -28.77
N SER A 809 3.96 -26.05 -27.44
CA SER A 809 5.09 -25.54 -26.66
C SER A 809 6.28 -26.51 -26.77
N SER A 810 7.49 -25.98 -26.96
CA SER A 810 8.72 -26.77 -26.93
C SER A 810 9.08 -27.26 -25.52
N ASP A 811 8.60 -26.55 -24.50
CA ASP A 811 8.81 -26.87 -23.10
C ASP A 811 7.56 -26.52 -22.27
N THR A 812 6.83 -27.55 -21.88
CA THR A 812 5.61 -27.42 -21.08
C THR A 812 5.87 -27.24 -19.59
N THR A 813 7.10 -27.47 -19.10
CA THR A 813 7.45 -27.15 -17.71
C THR A 813 7.74 -25.68 -17.52
N ALA A 814 8.07 -24.96 -18.59
CA ALA A 814 8.28 -23.50 -18.58
C ALA A 814 7.04 -22.71 -19.04
N ALA A 815 6.37 -23.13 -20.12
CA ALA A 815 5.17 -22.45 -20.58
C ALA A 815 4.15 -23.38 -21.25
N THR A 816 2.88 -23.17 -20.92
CA THR A 816 1.74 -23.83 -21.57
C THR A 816 1.06 -22.90 -22.57
N VAL A 817 0.41 -23.46 -23.59
CA VAL A 817 -0.21 -22.68 -24.68
C VAL A 817 -1.57 -23.24 -25.06
N THR A 818 -2.45 -22.39 -25.59
CA THR A 818 -3.72 -22.80 -26.21
C THR A 818 -3.46 -23.86 -27.28
N PRO A 819 -4.00 -25.09 -27.15
CA PRO A 819 -3.51 -26.22 -27.96
C PRO A 819 -4.04 -26.25 -29.40
N LEU A 820 -5.19 -25.63 -29.69
CA LEU A 820 -5.85 -25.72 -31.00
C LEU A 820 -6.75 -24.51 -31.28
N LEU A 821 -6.62 -23.92 -32.46
CA LEU A 821 -7.56 -22.95 -33.02
C LEU A 821 -8.34 -23.58 -34.17
N THR A 822 -9.62 -23.23 -34.33
CA THR A 822 -10.48 -23.72 -35.43
C THR A 822 -11.19 -22.56 -36.12
N PHE A 823 -10.82 -22.30 -37.38
CA PHE A 823 -11.42 -21.29 -38.22
C PHE A 823 -12.40 -21.93 -39.21
N THR A 824 -13.67 -21.62 -39.06
CA THR A 824 -14.75 -22.00 -39.95
C THR A 824 -15.05 -20.90 -40.96
N ARG A 825 -15.92 -21.20 -41.92
CA ARG A 825 -16.38 -20.21 -42.92
C ARG A 825 -17.15 -19.03 -42.32
N SER A 826 -17.59 -19.09 -41.06
CA SER A 826 -18.31 -18.00 -40.39
C SER A 826 -17.45 -17.16 -39.45
N ASN A 827 -16.30 -17.67 -38.98
CA ASN A 827 -15.45 -16.97 -38.01
C ASN A 827 -14.01 -16.70 -38.50
N TRP A 828 -13.67 -17.08 -39.75
CA TRP A 828 -12.31 -16.95 -40.30
C TRP A 828 -11.70 -15.55 -40.21
N SER A 829 -12.54 -14.51 -40.33
CA SER A 829 -12.14 -13.10 -40.31
C SER A 829 -12.22 -12.49 -38.90
N SER A 830 -12.58 -13.27 -37.88
CA SER A 830 -12.56 -12.84 -36.49
C SER A 830 -11.25 -13.31 -35.86
N PRO A 831 -10.43 -12.40 -35.29
CA PRO A 831 -9.21 -12.79 -34.59
C PRO A 831 -9.52 -13.78 -33.46
N GLN A 832 -8.80 -14.90 -33.44
CA GLN A 832 -8.86 -15.89 -32.35
C GLN A 832 -7.66 -15.70 -31.43
N MET A 833 -7.91 -15.71 -30.13
CA MET A 833 -6.90 -15.49 -29.10
C MET A 833 -6.10 -16.76 -28.83
N VAL A 834 -4.79 -16.62 -28.75
CA VAL A 834 -3.86 -17.60 -28.20
C VAL A 834 -3.39 -17.08 -26.85
N THR A 835 -3.59 -17.87 -25.81
CA THR A 835 -3.04 -17.63 -24.48
C THR A 835 -1.81 -18.50 -24.26
N ILE A 836 -0.73 -17.88 -23.81
CA ILE A 836 0.49 -18.52 -23.29
C ILE A 836 0.53 -18.22 -21.79
N THR A 837 0.76 -19.25 -21.00
CA THR A 837 0.84 -19.14 -19.54
C THR A 837 2.20 -19.63 -19.10
N GLY A 838 2.95 -18.76 -18.42
CA GLY A 838 4.14 -19.14 -17.68
C GLY A 838 3.81 -20.13 -16.59
N VAL A 839 4.57 -21.22 -16.51
CA VAL A 839 4.56 -22.09 -15.34
C VAL A 839 5.49 -21.45 -14.30
N ASN A 840 5.19 -21.57 -13.01
CA ASN A 840 6.10 -21.16 -11.96
C ASN A 840 6.96 -22.36 -11.58
N ASP A 841 8.27 -22.22 -11.54
CA ASP A 841 9.13 -23.17 -10.87
C ASP A 841 9.78 -22.53 -9.62
N ASN A 842 10.95 -23.00 -9.17
CA ASN A 842 11.61 -22.45 -7.98
C ASN A 842 13.12 -22.27 -8.19
N ASP A 843 13.60 -22.36 -9.43
CA ASP A 843 14.98 -22.04 -9.72
C ASP A 843 15.11 -20.54 -10.03
N ALA A 844 16.28 -20.03 -10.39
CA ALA A 844 16.47 -18.59 -10.65
C ALA A 844 16.92 -18.36 -12.11
N VAL A 845 16.48 -19.24 -13.01
CA VAL A 845 16.89 -19.35 -14.40
C VAL A 845 15.77 -18.86 -15.32
N ARG A 846 16.14 -18.23 -16.44
CA ARG A 846 15.16 -17.81 -17.44
C ARG A 846 15.04 -18.84 -18.55
N GLU A 847 13.81 -19.20 -18.88
CA GLU A 847 13.50 -20.22 -19.89
C GLU A 847 13.07 -19.54 -21.19
N ILE A 848 13.46 -20.13 -22.32
CA ILE A 848 13.00 -19.71 -23.64
C ILE A 848 12.21 -20.85 -24.28
N VAL A 849 10.93 -20.58 -24.50
CA VAL A 849 9.97 -21.53 -25.07
C VAL A 849 9.59 -21.12 -26.48
N THR A 850 9.64 -22.06 -27.41
CA THR A 850 9.16 -21.87 -28.77
C THR A 850 7.78 -22.50 -28.94
N ILE A 851 6.78 -21.72 -29.34
CA ILE A 851 5.46 -22.19 -29.74
C ILE A 851 5.43 -22.40 -31.25
N SER A 852 5.24 -23.63 -31.68
CA SER A 852 5.14 -24.01 -33.09
C SER A 852 3.68 -24.14 -33.55
N HIS A 853 3.41 -23.85 -34.82
CA HIS A 853 2.07 -23.90 -35.41
C HIS A 853 1.99 -24.93 -36.52
N ALA A 854 1.08 -25.89 -36.40
CA ALA A 854 0.77 -26.87 -37.45
C ALA A 854 -0.62 -26.60 -38.03
N ILE A 855 -0.67 -26.26 -39.31
CA ILE A 855 -1.88 -25.81 -40.01
C ILE A 855 -2.43 -26.93 -40.89
N SER A 856 -3.75 -27.12 -40.89
CA SER A 856 -4.42 -28.04 -41.80
C SER A 856 -5.87 -27.63 -42.08
N GLY A 857 -6.38 -28.00 -43.25
CA GLY A 857 -7.74 -27.81 -43.71
C GLY A 857 -7.96 -26.51 -44.48
N GLY A 858 -9.17 -26.40 -45.04
CA GLY A 858 -9.72 -25.16 -45.58
C GLY A 858 -8.96 -24.48 -46.72
N GLY A 859 -8.03 -25.19 -47.37
CA GLY A 859 -7.15 -24.63 -48.40
C GLY A 859 -5.97 -23.83 -47.85
N TYR A 860 -5.62 -24.01 -46.58
CA TYR A 860 -4.47 -23.38 -45.91
C TYR A 860 -3.33 -24.38 -45.63
N ASP A 861 -3.48 -25.65 -46.04
CA ASP A 861 -2.56 -26.76 -45.74
C ASP A 861 -1.10 -26.57 -46.20
N THR A 862 -0.87 -25.70 -47.18
CA THR A 862 0.47 -25.43 -47.73
C THR A 862 1.11 -24.17 -47.17
N LEU A 863 0.42 -23.46 -46.27
CA LEU A 863 0.93 -22.23 -45.66
C LEU A 863 1.61 -22.56 -44.34
N SER A 864 2.74 -21.89 -44.09
CA SER A 864 3.40 -21.86 -42.79
C SER A 864 3.23 -20.48 -42.16
N THR A 865 3.33 -20.42 -40.84
CA THR A 865 3.38 -19.18 -40.07
C THR A 865 4.62 -19.20 -39.20
N ALA A 866 5.14 -18.03 -38.82
CA ALA A 866 6.27 -17.93 -37.91
C ALA A 866 5.94 -18.58 -36.56
N ASN A 867 6.93 -19.25 -35.98
CA ASN A 867 6.85 -19.70 -34.59
C ASN A 867 6.80 -18.48 -33.67
N PHE A 868 6.20 -18.65 -32.50
CA PHE A 868 6.18 -17.62 -31.47
C PHE A 868 7.22 -17.93 -30.39
N THR A 869 8.07 -16.97 -30.03
CA THR A 869 9.08 -17.13 -28.98
C THR A 869 8.60 -16.49 -27.67
N ALA A 870 8.42 -17.29 -26.63
CA ALA A 870 8.12 -16.82 -25.28
C ALA A 870 9.38 -16.90 -24.40
N THR A 871 9.74 -15.81 -23.74
CA THR A 871 10.80 -15.79 -22.73
C THR A 871 10.16 -15.68 -21.35
N MET A 872 10.43 -16.66 -20.48
CA MET A 872 10.01 -16.65 -19.09
C MET A 872 10.97 -15.80 -18.27
N ILE A 873 10.44 -14.83 -17.53
CA ILE A 873 11.18 -14.11 -16.49
C ILE A 873 10.86 -14.79 -15.17
N ASP A 874 11.92 -15.34 -14.59
CA ASP A 874 11.98 -15.90 -13.26
C ASP A 874 11.70 -14.84 -12.17
N ASP A 875 10.88 -15.20 -11.16
CA ASP A 875 10.55 -14.35 -10.03
C ASP A 875 11.24 -14.75 -8.71
N ASP A 876 12.09 -15.76 -8.73
CA ASP A 876 12.93 -16.20 -7.63
C ASP A 876 14.31 -15.52 -7.67
N THR A 877 14.84 -15.22 -6.49
CA THR A 877 16.17 -14.59 -6.34
C THR A 877 16.98 -15.39 -5.35
N ALA A 878 18.22 -15.72 -5.71
CA ALA A 878 19.12 -16.43 -4.81
C ALA A 878 19.33 -15.62 -3.52
N GLY A 879 19.04 -16.24 -2.37
CA GLY A 879 19.10 -15.59 -1.07
C GLY A 879 19.32 -16.59 0.06
N VAL A 880 19.88 -16.13 1.18
CA VAL A 880 20.11 -16.99 2.35
C VAL A 880 19.46 -16.36 3.58
N THR A 881 18.50 -17.07 4.16
CA THR A 881 17.76 -16.60 5.33
C THR A 881 18.20 -17.33 6.60
N GLN A 882 18.41 -16.58 7.69
CA GLN A 882 18.61 -17.11 9.04
C GLN A 882 17.49 -16.73 10.00
N SER A 883 17.18 -17.60 10.96
CA SER A 883 16.07 -17.37 11.90
C SER A 883 16.33 -16.23 12.90
N VAL A 884 17.58 -16.00 13.28
CA VAL A 884 18.03 -14.96 14.23
C VAL A 884 19.51 -14.62 13.96
N THR A 885 19.97 -13.44 14.39
CA THR A 885 21.35 -12.95 14.21
C THR A 885 22.17 -12.87 15.50
N SER A 886 21.57 -13.15 16.65
CA SER A 886 22.30 -13.15 17.92
C SER A 886 21.65 -14.03 18.97
N ALA A 887 22.44 -14.50 19.95
CA ALA A 887 21.94 -15.15 21.15
C ALA A 887 22.84 -14.89 22.36
N THR A 888 22.26 -15.00 23.54
CA THR A 888 22.96 -15.02 24.82
C THR A 888 22.93 -16.43 25.37
N ILE A 889 24.10 -16.99 25.67
CA ILE A 889 24.29 -18.42 25.98
C ILE A 889 25.04 -18.48 27.31
N ALA A 890 24.55 -19.26 28.28
CA ALA A 890 25.34 -19.53 29.48
C ALA A 890 26.50 -20.49 29.14
N GLU A 891 27.60 -20.44 29.89
CA GLU A 891 28.66 -21.43 29.74
C GLU A 891 28.12 -22.86 29.89
N SER A 892 28.68 -23.80 29.11
CA SER A 892 28.18 -25.18 28.94
C SER A 892 26.75 -25.32 28.38
N ALA A 893 26.05 -24.23 28.06
CA ALA A 893 24.75 -24.28 27.40
C ALA A 893 24.89 -24.23 25.87
N THR A 894 23.79 -24.54 25.19
CA THR A 894 23.73 -24.47 23.72
C THR A 894 22.61 -23.54 23.28
N ALA A 895 22.82 -22.85 22.16
CA ALA A 895 21.79 -22.15 21.43
C ALA A 895 21.78 -22.64 19.98
N THR A 896 20.61 -22.53 19.33
CA THR A 896 20.45 -22.94 17.94
C THR A 896 19.79 -21.85 17.11
N TYR A 897 20.12 -21.84 15.83
CA TYR A 897 19.40 -21.07 14.81
C TYR A 897 19.34 -21.89 13.53
N THR A 898 18.45 -21.52 12.61
CA THR A 898 18.31 -22.23 11.32
C THR A 898 18.75 -21.36 10.16
N VAL A 899 19.24 -22.00 9.10
CA VAL A 899 19.59 -21.39 7.82
C VAL A 899 18.83 -22.11 6.69
N VAL A 900 18.31 -21.36 5.72
CA VAL A 900 17.60 -21.88 4.54
C VAL A 900 18.00 -21.07 3.31
N LEU A 901 17.96 -21.68 2.12
CA LEU A 901 18.12 -20.96 0.85
C LEU A 901 16.75 -20.45 0.37
N ASP A 902 16.72 -19.29 -0.27
CA ASP A 902 15.50 -18.64 -0.73
C ASP A 902 15.06 -19.12 -2.13
N SER A 903 15.94 -19.77 -2.90
CA SER A 903 15.61 -20.44 -4.18
C SER A 903 16.37 -21.77 -4.38
N GLU A 904 15.92 -22.60 -5.33
CA GLU A 904 16.59 -23.86 -5.67
C GLU A 904 17.98 -23.61 -6.27
N PRO A 905 19.05 -24.24 -5.74
CA PRO A 905 20.39 -23.96 -6.24
C PRO A 905 20.72 -24.78 -7.50
N THR A 906 21.52 -24.19 -8.38
CA THR A 906 21.92 -24.82 -9.65
C THR A 906 22.91 -25.99 -9.46
N SER A 907 23.55 -26.10 -8.30
CA SER A 907 24.37 -27.22 -7.82
C SER A 907 24.41 -27.18 -6.29
N ASP A 908 25.10 -28.11 -5.63
CA ASP A 908 25.21 -28.06 -4.16
C ASP A 908 25.86 -26.74 -3.68
N VAL A 909 25.25 -26.14 -2.65
CA VAL A 909 25.74 -24.94 -1.95
C VAL A 909 26.31 -25.36 -0.61
N THR A 910 27.48 -24.84 -0.26
CA THR A 910 28.11 -25.04 1.04
C THR A 910 28.20 -23.73 1.80
N ILE A 911 27.82 -23.75 3.08
CA ILE A 911 27.99 -22.61 3.99
C ILE A 911 28.92 -23.07 5.11
N ARG A 912 30.15 -22.55 5.11
CA ARG A 912 31.14 -22.79 6.17
C ARG A 912 30.95 -21.77 7.28
N LEU A 913 30.86 -22.23 8.52
CA LEU A 913 30.73 -21.38 9.70
C LEU A 913 32.00 -21.43 10.53
N THR A 914 32.46 -20.27 11.00
CA THR A 914 33.69 -20.15 11.76
C THR A 914 33.47 -19.28 12.99
N SER A 915 33.76 -19.83 14.18
CA SER A 915 33.79 -19.08 15.43
C SER A 915 35.06 -18.21 15.49
N SER A 916 34.93 -16.94 15.89
CA SER A 916 36.07 -16.05 16.12
C SER A 916 36.91 -16.44 17.33
N ASP A 917 36.32 -17.16 18.28
CA ASP A 917 36.98 -17.65 19.48
C ASP A 917 36.40 -19.00 19.91
N THR A 918 37.13 -20.08 19.59
CA THR A 918 36.74 -21.45 19.94
C THR A 918 36.96 -21.78 21.41
N THR A 919 37.66 -20.94 22.17
CA THR A 919 37.83 -21.12 23.62
C THR A 919 36.62 -20.65 24.41
N ALA A 920 35.81 -19.75 23.84
CA ALA A 920 34.56 -19.27 24.41
C ALA A 920 33.31 -19.96 23.79
N ALA A 921 33.28 -20.19 22.48
CA ALA A 921 32.15 -20.88 21.84
C ALA A 921 32.54 -21.71 20.61
N THR A 922 31.94 -22.89 20.49
CA THR A 922 32.06 -23.77 19.32
C THR A 922 30.79 -23.75 18.49
N VAL A 923 30.87 -24.04 17.18
CA VAL A 923 29.74 -23.97 16.24
C VAL A 923 29.73 -25.13 15.25
N THR A 924 28.55 -25.50 14.72
CA THR A 924 28.42 -26.39 13.55
C THR A 924 29.29 -25.86 12.40
N PRO A 925 30.25 -26.63 11.85
CA PRO A 925 31.28 -26.07 10.96
C PRO A 925 30.87 -25.92 9.49
N LEU A 926 29.87 -26.67 9.01
CA LEU A 926 29.49 -26.70 7.60
C LEU A 926 28.02 -27.09 7.44
N LEU A 927 27.30 -26.38 6.58
CA LEU A 927 25.99 -26.75 6.04
C LEU A 927 26.11 -27.07 4.55
N THR A 928 25.31 -28.02 4.06
CA THR A 928 25.27 -28.39 2.63
C THR A 928 23.84 -28.43 2.16
N PHE A 929 23.51 -27.54 1.23
CA PHE A 929 22.21 -27.47 0.58
C PHE A 929 22.32 -28.07 -0.82
N THR A 930 21.36 -28.93 -1.17
CA THR A 930 21.19 -29.59 -2.46
C THR A 930 19.82 -29.21 -3.01
N ARG A 931 19.58 -29.51 -4.29
CA ARG A 931 18.26 -29.35 -4.91
C ARG A 931 17.10 -30.04 -4.19
N SER A 932 17.37 -31.07 -3.38
CA SER A 932 16.33 -31.77 -2.63
C SER A 932 16.10 -31.26 -1.21
N ASN A 933 16.96 -30.39 -0.67
CA ASN A 933 16.87 -29.94 0.72
C ASN A 933 17.06 -28.41 0.90
N TRP A 934 17.20 -27.64 -0.18
CA TRP A 934 17.49 -26.20 -0.15
C TRP A 934 16.47 -25.40 0.69
N SER A 935 15.19 -25.75 0.56
CA SER A 935 14.06 -25.13 1.26
C SER A 935 13.78 -25.72 2.65
N SER A 936 14.54 -26.73 3.07
CA SER A 936 14.44 -27.31 4.41
C SER A 936 15.39 -26.58 5.37
N PRO A 937 14.89 -25.96 6.46
CA PRO A 937 15.74 -25.27 7.41
C PRO A 937 16.79 -26.20 8.03
N GLN A 938 18.08 -25.87 7.84
CA GLN A 938 19.19 -26.61 8.44
C GLN A 938 19.62 -25.95 9.77
N MET A 939 19.85 -26.78 10.78
CA MET A 939 20.13 -26.33 12.14
C MET A 939 21.63 -26.06 12.36
N VAL A 940 21.94 -24.88 12.87
CA VAL A 940 23.25 -24.51 13.42
C VAL A 940 23.16 -24.58 14.94
N THR A 941 24.14 -25.26 15.56
CA THR A 941 24.27 -25.33 17.02
C THR A 941 25.52 -24.56 17.44
N ILE A 942 25.35 -23.67 18.41
CA ILE A 942 26.42 -22.97 19.09
C ILE A 942 26.47 -23.50 20.52
N THR A 943 27.66 -23.88 20.99
CA THR A 943 27.88 -24.39 22.34
C THR A 943 28.87 -23.51 23.07
N GLY A 944 28.44 -22.98 24.22
CA GLY A 944 29.30 -22.30 25.17
C GLY A 944 30.35 -23.23 25.77
N VAL A 945 31.60 -22.80 25.76
CA VAL A 945 32.69 -23.49 26.46
C VAL A 945 32.80 -22.88 27.85
N ASN A 946 32.86 -23.73 28.88
CA ASN A 946 33.10 -23.29 30.25
C ASN A 946 34.59 -22.97 30.42
N ASP A 947 34.90 -21.74 30.78
CA ASP A 947 36.20 -21.35 31.25
C ASP A 947 36.20 -21.19 32.78
N GLY A 948 37.00 -20.30 33.34
CA GLY A 948 37.13 -20.19 34.79
C GLY A 948 37.48 -18.78 35.22
N ASP A 949 37.13 -17.79 34.38
CA ASP A 949 37.19 -16.40 34.77
C ASP A 949 35.83 -15.92 35.31
N THR A 950 35.49 -14.65 35.12
CA THR A 950 34.22 -14.07 35.61
C THR A 950 33.63 -13.09 34.60
N ALA A 951 34.20 -13.08 33.39
CA ALA A 951 33.88 -12.15 32.33
C ALA A 951 32.84 -12.79 31.39
N ASN A 952 32.11 -11.92 30.69
CA ASN A 952 31.23 -12.37 29.62
C ASN A 952 31.97 -12.17 28.29
N GLU A 953 32.03 -13.22 27.46
CA GLU A 953 32.73 -13.20 26.19
C GLU A 953 31.74 -12.92 25.06
N THR A 954 32.17 -12.21 24.02
CA THR A 954 31.40 -12.06 22.80
C THR A 954 32.13 -12.70 21.64
N VAL A 955 31.48 -13.66 21.00
CA VAL A 955 32.00 -14.45 19.89
C VAL A 955 31.21 -14.13 18.63
N VAL A 956 31.91 -13.89 17.52
CA VAL A 956 31.32 -13.69 16.20
C VAL A 956 31.44 -14.98 15.41
N ILE A 957 30.31 -15.51 14.93
CA ILE A 957 30.28 -16.60 13.96
C ILE A 957 30.18 -15.99 12.56
N SER A 958 31.19 -16.23 11.75
CA SER A 958 31.25 -15.81 10.34
C SER A 958 30.86 -16.93 9.40
N HIS A 959 30.34 -16.55 8.22
CA HIS A 959 29.83 -17.47 7.21
C HIS A 959 30.55 -17.25 5.87
N ALA A 960 30.91 -18.34 5.21
CA ALA A 960 31.43 -18.32 3.84
C ALA A 960 30.58 -19.24 2.96
N ILE A 961 29.92 -18.65 1.96
CA ILE A 961 29.01 -19.32 1.04
C ILE A 961 29.75 -19.65 -0.26
N SER A 962 29.54 -20.84 -0.82
CA SER A 962 30.07 -21.20 -2.14
C SER A 962 29.25 -22.30 -2.83
N GLY A 963 29.21 -22.26 -4.15
CA GLY A 963 28.55 -23.21 -5.03
C GLY A 963 27.15 -22.78 -5.45
N GLY A 964 26.60 -23.47 -6.45
CA GLY A 964 25.17 -23.46 -6.76
C GLY A 964 24.56 -22.16 -7.24
N GLY A 965 25.36 -21.15 -7.60
CA GLY A 965 24.89 -19.81 -7.96
C GLY A 965 24.81 -18.85 -6.77
N TYR A 966 25.31 -19.25 -5.59
CA TYR A 966 25.25 -18.49 -4.35
C TYR A 966 26.59 -17.84 -3.97
N ASP A 967 27.64 -18.00 -4.80
CA ASP A 967 29.02 -17.57 -4.50
C ASP A 967 29.18 -16.06 -4.27
N ALA A 968 28.29 -15.24 -4.83
CA ALA A 968 28.32 -13.79 -4.69
C ALA A 968 27.58 -13.27 -3.44
N LEU A 969 26.85 -14.14 -2.74
CA LEU A 969 26.03 -13.74 -1.60
C LEU A 969 26.84 -13.73 -0.30
N SER A 970 26.49 -12.78 0.57
CA SER A 970 27.02 -12.70 1.93
C SER A 970 25.90 -12.86 2.95
N MET A 971 26.21 -13.52 4.07
CA MET A 971 25.30 -13.71 5.18
C MET A 971 25.73 -12.83 6.36
N THR A 972 24.75 -12.33 7.12
CA THR A 972 25.04 -11.52 8.30
C THR A 972 25.70 -12.39 9.37
N ASN A 973 26.83 -11.94 9.92
CA ASN A 973 27.50 -12.64 11.00
C ASN A 973 26.57 -12.83 12.21
N PHE A 974 26.68 -13.97 12.89
CA PHE A 974 25.92 -14.24 14.11
C PHE A 974 26.73 -13.85 15.35
N THR A 975 26.15 -13.07 16.25
CA THR A 975 26.81 -12.64 17.49
C THR A 975 26.32 -13.48 18.68
N ALA A 976 27.22 -14.24 19.29
CA ALA A 976 26.95 -15.00 20.52
C ALA A 976 27.60 -14.31 21.73
N THR A 977 26.86 -14.11 22.81
CA THR A 977 27.40 -13.61 24.09
C THR A 977 27.35 -14.71 25.14
N MET A 978 28.50 -15.10 25.66
CA MET A 978 28.64 -16.05 26.75
C MET A 978 28.41 -15.33 28.09
N ILE A 979 27.57 -15.90 28.96
CA ILE A 979 27.38 -15.41 30.33
C ILE A 979 28.01 -16.39 31.31
N ASP A 980 28.88 -15.85 32.16
CA ASP A 980 29.57 -16.52 33.26
C ASP A 980 28.61 -16.92 34.40
N ASP A 981 28.85 -18.09 35.02
CA ASP A 981 28.02 -18.65 36.09
C ASP A 981 28.71 -18.81 37.47
N ASP A 982 29.90 -18.23 37.67
CA ASP A 982 30.69 -18.30 38.90
C ASP A 982 30.41 -17.16 39.90
N ILE A 983 30.45 -17.46 41.21
CA ILE A 983 30.26 -16.48 42.31
C ILE A 983 31.51 -16.40 43.20
N ILE A 984 32.08 -15.20 43.35
CA ILE A 984 33.09 -14.93 44.37
C ILE A 984 32.43 -14.55 45.70
N PHE A 985 32.57 -15.39 46.72
CA PHE A 985 32.12 -15.11 48.08
C PHE A 985 33.24 -15.33 49.09
N LYS A 986 33.53 -14.27 49.88
CA LYS A 986 34.57 -14.29 50.94
C LYS A 986 35.95 -14.79 50.46
N GLY A 987 36.31 -14.45 49.21
CA GLY A 987 37.60 -14.80 48.61
C GLY A 987 37.69 -16.23 48.06
N LEU A 988 36.56 -16.94 47.97
CA LEU A 988 36.46 -18.25 47.32
C LEU A 988 35.52 -18.15 46.11
N SER A 989 35.89 -18.79 45.00
CA SER A 989 34.99 -18.97 43.85
C SER A 989 34.10 -20.19 44.07
N TYR A 990 32.81 -20.01 43.87
CA TYR A 990 31.75 -21.00 43.96
C TYR A 990 31.00 -21.06 42.64
N THR A 991 30.90 -22.25 42.06
CA THR A 991 30.03 -22.50 40.91
C THR A 991 28.61 -22.82 41.39
N LEU A 992 27.62 -22.51 40.54
CA LEU A 992 26.22 -22.77 40.79
C LEU A 992 25.78 -24.12 40.22
N ILE A 993 25.12 -24.94 41.05
CA ILE A 993 24.57 -26.23 40.60
C ILE A 993 23.05 -26.21 40.71
N THR A 994 22.38 -26.63 39.63
CA THR A 994 20.92 -26.72 39.58
C THR A 994 20.46 -28.10 40.04
N SER A 995 19.51 -28.15 40.98
CA SER A 995 18.89 -29.41 41.41
C SER A 995 18.15 -30.06 40.24
N PRO A 996 18.45 -31.32 39.90
CA PRO A 996 17.70 -32.05 38.87
C PRO A 996 16.28 -32.43 39.34
N ASP A 997 16.00 -32.35 40.64
CA ASP A 997 14.70 -32.72 41.23
C ASP A 997 13.76 -31.53 41.37
N THR A 998 14.29 -30.37 41.79
CA THR A 998 13.46 -29.19 42.12
C THR A 998 13.75 -27.96 41.27
N GLY A 999 14.81 -27.96 40.46
CA GLY A 999 15.27 -26.80 39.70
C GLY A 999 15.86 -25.67 40.56
N ARG A 1000 15.97 -25.85 41.88
CA ARG A 1000 16.60 -24.86 42.77
C ARG A 1000 18.10 -24.83 42.58
N ILE A 1001 18.70 -23.67 42.76
CA ILE A 1001 20.14 -23.45 42.62
C ILE A 1001 20.82 -23.59 43.99
N TRP A 1002 21.90 -24.35 44.04
CA TRP A 1002 22.72 -24.59 45.23
C TRP A 1002 24.17 -24.16 44.97
N LEU A 1003 24.90 -23.84 46.04
CA LEU A 1003 26.36 -23.78 45.94
C LEU A 1003 26.93 -25.20 45.80
N ASP A 1004 27.91 -25.35 44.91
CA ASP A 1004 28.55 -26.63 44.58
C ASP A 1004 29.25 -27.34 45.76
N ARG A 1005 29.62 -26.60 46.83
CA ARG A 1005 30.33 -27.09 48.03
C ARG A 1005 29.81 -26.47 49.34
N ASN A 1006 30.20 -27.06 50.48
CA ASN A 1006 29.86 -26.51 51.80
C ASN A 1006 30.46 -25.10 51.96
N LEU A 1007 29.77 -24.23 52.69
CA LEU A 1007 30.25 -22.86 52.90
C LEU A 1007 31.61 -22.84 53.62
N GLY A 1008 32.58 -22.11 53.06
CA GLY A 1008 33.97 -22.08 53.52
C GLY A 1008 34.87 -23.22 53.03
N ALA A 1009 34.39 -24.13 52.17
CA ALA A 1009 35.23 -25.14 51.52
C ALA A 1009 35.96 -24.57 50.30
N THR A 1010 37.22 -24.96 50.09
CA THR A 1010 38.05 -24.43 48.98
C THR A 1010 37.86 -25.16 47.66
N ARG A 1011 37.24 -26.35 47.67
CA ARG A 1011 36.91 -27.15 46.48
C ARG A 1011 35.72 -28.07 46.71
N VAL A 1012 35.08 -28.50 45.62
CA VAL A 1012 34.09 -29.59 45.64
C VAL A 1012 34.76 -30.87 46.14
N ALA A 1013 34.01 -31.67 46.92
CA ALA A 1013 34.52 -32.92 47.46
C ALA A 1013 34.94 -33.88 46.34
N THR A 1014 36.19 -34.35 46.40
CA THR A 1014 36.69 -35.44 45.54
C THR A 1014 36.53 -36.83 46.17
N SER A 1015 36.27 -36.89 47.47
CA SER A 1015 35.86 -38.09 48.20
C SER A 1015 35.00 -37.70 49.41
N SER A 1016 34.28 -38.64 50.01
CA SER A 1016 33.45 -38.34 51.19
C SER A 1016 34.27 -37.84 52.38
N THR A 1017 35.53 -38.28 52.52
CA THR A 1017 36.46 -37.90 53.60
C THR A 1017 37.42 -36.76 53.23
N ASP A 1018 37.11 -36.00 52.18
CA ASP A 1018 37.93 -34.89 51.70
C ASP A 1018 37.89 -33.70 52.66
N SER A 1019 38.91 -33.59 53.51
CA SER A 1019 39.00 -32.54 54.54
C SER A 1019 38.98 -31.11 53.98
N THR A 1020 39.39 -30.90 52.73
CA THR A 1020 39.37 -29.57 52.08
C THR A 1020 37.95 -29.16 51.64
N ALA A 1021 37.04 -30.12 51.53
CA ALA A 1021 35.64 -29.91 51.18
C ALA A 1021 34.72 -29.76 52.41
N TYR A 1022 35.24 -29.93 53.63
CA TYR A 1022 34.43 -29.92 54.86
C TYR A 1022 33.79 -28.58 55.14
N GLY A 1023 34.47 -27.49 54.80
CA GLY A 1023 34.03 -26.13 55.11
C GLY A 1023 34.02 -25.80 56.61
N HIS A 1024 33.39 -24.67 56.92
CA HIS A 1024 33.28 -24.13 58.26
C HIS A 1024 32.12 -24.76 59.06
N LEU A 1025 32.12 -24.56 60.38
CA LEU A 1025 31.12 -25.10 61.30
C LEU A 1025 30.49 -23.98 62.13
N TYR A 1026 29.22 -23.68 61.87
CA TYR A 1026 28.54 -22.49 62.40
C TYR A 1026 27.68 -22.79 63.62
N GLN A 1027 27.75 -21.97 64.67
CA GLN A 1027 26.78 -22.02 65.77
C GLN A 1027 25.41 -21.54 65.28
N TRP A 1028 24.33 -22.24 65.66
CA TRP A 1028 23.03 -22.05 65.03
C TRP A 1028 22.51 -20.61 65.16
N GLY A 1029 22.22 -19.97 64.02
CA GLY A 1029 21.74 -18.59 63.92
C GLY A 1029 22.78 -17.49 64.15
N ARG A 1030 24.08 -17.82 64.21
CA ARG A 1030 25.15 -16.83 64.40
C ARG A 1030 25.66 -16.33 63.05
N ASN A 1031 26.12 -15.07 63.02
CA ASN A 1031 26.82 -14.50 61.88
C ASN A 1031 28.19 -15.17 61.65
N ASP A 1032 28.68 -15.08 60.42
CA ASP A 1032 30.03 -15.43 60.02
C ASP A 1032 31.00 -14.37 60.57
N ASP A 1033 31.48 -14.58 61.79
CA ASP A 1033 32.29 -13.62 62.56
C ASP A 1033 33.72 -14.11 62.81
N GLY A 1034 34.07 -15.33 62.40
CA GLY A 1034 35.35 -15.98 62.66
C GLY A 1034 35.24 -17.17 63.62
N HIS A 1035 34.11 -17.34 64.32
CA HIS A 1035 33.91 -18.46 65.25
C HIS A 1035 33.77 -19.81 64.53
N GLU A 1036 33.26 -19.78 63.31
CA GLU A 1036 32.96 -20.92 62.44
C GLU A 1036 34.21 -21.65 61.93
N SER A 1037 35.35 -20.95 61.95
CA SER A 1037 36.66 -21.54 61.72
C SER A 1037 36.93 -22.71 62.69
N ARG A 1038 37.42 -23.81 62.14
CA ARG A 1038 37.80 -25.01 62.92
C ARG A 1038 38.98 -24.75 63.86
N THR A 1039 39.68 -23.63 63.71
CA THR A 1039 40.81 -23.21 64.56
C THR A 1039 40.48 -22.02 65.46
N SER A 1040 39.21 -21.62 65.56
CA SER A 1040 38.82 -20.44 66.36
C SER A 1040 39.02 -20.66 67.86
N ASN A 1041 39.43 -19.58 68.54
CA ASN A 1041 39.55 -19.49 69.98
C ASN A 1041 38.18 -19.69 70.66
N THR A 1042 38.17 -19.99 71.96
CA THR A 1042 36.94 -20.27 72.73
C THR A 1042 36.70 -19.25 73.85
N THR A 1043 35.44 -19.11 74.25
CA THR A 1043 35.04 -18.37 75.45
C THR A 1043 33.88 -19.09 76.14
N THR A 1044 33.81 -19.00 77.48
CA THR A 1044 32.68 -19.52 78.25
C THR A 1044 31.60 -18.45 78.51
N THR A 1045 31.89 -17.19 78.18
CA THR A 1045 30.94 -16.08 78.34
C THR A 1045 29.86 -16.17 77.28
N ARG A 1046 28.61 -16.37 77.73
CA ARG A 1046 27.44 -16.40 76.84
C ARG A 1046 27.16 -15.02 76.27
N ALA A 1047 26.88 -14.94 74.96
CA ALA A 1047 26.49 -13.69 74.33
C ALA A 1047 25.11 -13.21 74.82
N THR A 1048 24.91 -11.89 74.85
CA THR A 1048 23.63 -11.26 75.20
C THR A 1048 22.80 -10.83 73.98
N THR A 1049 23.39 -10.92 72.78
CA THR A 1049 22.77 -10.59 71.48
C THR A 1049 22.93 -11.77 70.51
N ILE A 1050 22.33 -11.68 69.33
CA ILE A 1050 22.54 -12.65 68.23
C ILE A 1050 23.72 -12.27 67.31
N THR A 1051 24.42 -11.18 67.61
CA THR A 1051 25.63 -10.68 66.91
C THR A 1051 26.69 -10.33 67.95
N PRO A 1052 27.46 -11.32 68.44
CA PRO A 1052 28.49 -11.07 69.44
C PRO A 1052 29.56 -10.10 68.91
N ALA A 1053 30.10 -9.24 69.77
CA ALA A 1053 31.18 -8.30 69.41
C ALA A 1053 32.57 -8.97 69.41
N HIS A 1054 32.63 -10.30 69.30
CA HIS A 1054 33.86 -11.09 69.28
C HIS A 1054 33.67 -12.34 68.42
N ASN A 1055 34.77 -12.92 67.95
CA ASN A 1055 34.78 -14.08 67.07
C ASN A 1055 35.06 -15.42 67.78
N ASN A 1056 35.17 -15.43 69.12
CA ASN A 1056 35.39 -16.67 69.86
C ASN A 1056 34.18 -17.62 69.76
N PHE A 1057 34.45 -18.92 69.63
CA PHE A 1057 33.46 -19.98 69.76
C PHE A 1057 32.96 -20.05 71.20
N ILE A 1058 31.65 -19.94 71.40
CA ILE A 1058 31.07 -19.89 72.75
C ILE A 1058 30.80 -21.31 73.25
N VAL A 1059 31.58 -21.72 74.24
CA VAL A 1059 31.51 -23.01 74.95
C VAL A 1059 30.50 -22.87 76.09
N ASN A 1060 29.35 -23.53 75.96
CA ASN A 1060 28.29 -23.50 76.97
C ASN A 1060 27.58 -24.84 77.08
N ASN A 1061 28.07 -25.67 77.99
CA ASN A 1061 27.51 -26.99 78.30
C ASN A 1061 26.53 -27.00 79.47
N ILE A 1062 26.24 -25.82 80.04
CA ILE A 1062 25.27 -25.65 81.13
C ILE A 1062 23.88 -25.44 80.53
N THR A 1063 23.75 -24.46 79.64
CA THR A 1063 22.47 -24.09 79.02
C THR A 1063 22.34 -24.54 77.57
N TYR A 1064 23.42 -25.09 76.98
CA TYR A 1064 23.47 -25.60 75.61
C TYR A 1064 23.06 -24.59 74.52
N ASN A 1065 23.14 -23.29 74.85
CA ASN A 1065 22.87 -22.19 73.93
C ASN A 1065 23.98 -21.14 74.05
N TRP A 1066 24.48 -20.67 72.91
CA TRP A 1066 25.59 -19.72 72.85
C TRP A 1066 25.17 -18.28 73.17
N THR A 1067 23.86 -17.97 73.16
CA THR A 1067 23.30 -16.66 73.49
C THR A 1067 22.14 -16.75 74.49
N SER A 1068 21.96 -15.71 75.30
CA SER A 1068 20.75 -15.52 76.12
C SER A 1068 19.59 -14.89 75.36
N ALA A 1069 19.85 -14.30 74.19
CA ALA A 1069 18.82 -13.73 73.33
C ALA A 1069 18.08 -14.82 72.53
N ASP A 1070 16.87 -14.48 72.06
CA ASP A 1070 16.14 -15.28 71.07
C ASP A 1070 15.98 -16.76 71.46
N SER A 1071 15.41 -17.01 72.65
CA SER A 1071 15.23 -18.37 73.17
C SER A 1071 14.33 -19.23 72.28
N ASN A 1072 13.34 -18.65 71.60
CA ASN A 1072 12.47 -19.35 70.65
C ASN A 1072 13.13 -19.59 69.27
N GLY A 1073 14.19 -18.86 68.92
CA GLY A 1073 14.93 -19.04 67.66
C GLY A 1073 14.40 -18.24 66.48
N ALA A 1074 13.34 -17.44 66.65
CA ALA A 1074 12.68 -16.76 65.54
C ALA A 1074 13.58 -15.71 64.88
N LEU A 1075 14.31 -14.93 65.67
CA LEU A 1075 15.21 -13.91 65.13
C LEU A 1075 16.40 -14.54 64.42
N ARG A 1076 16.93 -15.65 64.94
CA ARG A 1076 18.03 -16.39 64.32
C ARG A 1076 17.66 -17.10 63.02
N ALA A 1077 16.45 -17.66 62.93
CA ALA A 1077 15.95 -18.25 61.70
C ALA A 1077 15.74 -17.19 60.60
N ALA A 1078 15.21 -16.02 60.97
CA ALA A 1078 15.07 -14.88 60.06
C ALA A 1078 16.44 -14.33 59.62
N ALA A 1079 17.41 -14.30 60.53
CA ALA A 1079 18.74 -13.80 60.22
C ALA A 1079 19.50 -14.66 59.19
N TRP A 1080 19.22 -15.97 59.15
CA TRP A 1080 19.78 -16.92 58.17
C TRP A 1080 18.95 -17.07 56.89
N ALA A 1081 17.86 -16.31 56.74
CA ALA A 1081 17.12 -16.19 55.48
C ALA A 1081 17.90 -15.33 54.47
N ASP A 1082 17.60 -15.46 53.18
CA ASP A 1082 18.08 -14.48 52.19
C ASP A 1082 17.60 -13.06 52.54
N GLY A 1083 18.49 -12.08 52.35
CA GLY A 1083 18.33 -10.71 52.82
C GLY A 1083 18.35 -10.53 54.35
N GLY A 1084 18.51 -11.61 55.12
CA GLY A 1084 18.58 -11.57 56.58
C GLY A 1084 19.82 -10.82 57.08
N SER A 1085 19.68 -10.12 58.21
CA SER A 1085 20.73 -9.23 58.74
C SER A 1085 22.05 -9.92 59.08
N ASN A 1086 22.05 -11.24 59.30
CA ASN A 1086 23.23 -12.07 59.57
C ASN A 1086 23.28 -13.28 58.65
N ASN A 1087 22.83 -13.12 57.41
CA ASN A 1087 22.86 -14.21 56.47
C ASN A 1087 24.30 -14.58 56.16
N ILE A 1088 24.64 -15.83 56.41
CA ILE A 1088 26.00 -16.35 56.20
C ILE A 1088 26.23 -16.78 54.74
N CYS A 1089 25.16 -16.91 53.96
CA CYS A 1089 25.22 -17.25 52.55
C CYS A 1089 25.44 -16.01 51.66
N PRO A 1090 25.91 -16.18 50.41
CA PRO A 1090 25.99 -15.09 49.43
C PRO A 1090 24.65 -14.38 49.23
N VAL A 1091 24.68 -13.15 48.70
CA VAL A 1091 23.46 -12.39 48.37
C VAL A 1091 22.59 -13.21 47.42
N GLY A 1092 21.28 -13.33 47.70
CA GLY A 1092 20.35 -14.16 46.94
C GLY A 1092 20.27 -15.61 47.40
N PHE A 1093 21.11 -16.02 48.36
CA PHE A 1093 21.13 -17.37 48.93
C PHE A 1093 20.80 -17.33 50.41
N GLY A 1094 20.18 -18.38 50.95
CA GLY A 1094 19.91 -18.53 52.38
C GLY A 1094 20.34 -19.90 52.90
N VAL A 1095 20.35 -20.06 54.22
CA VAL A 1095 20.46 -21.38 54.84
C VAL A 1095 19.15 -22.13 54.60
N PRO A 1096 19.16 -23.38 54.10
CA PRO A 1096 17.94 -24.08 53.71
C PRO A 1096 17.04 -24.36 54.91
N THR A 1097 15.74 -24.37 54.69
CA THR A 1097 14.74 -24.94 55.61
C THR A 1097 14.77 -26.46 55.56
N GLU A 1098 14.17 -27.12 56.55
CA GLU A 1098 13.97 -28.58 56.55
C GLU A 1098 13.23 -29.05 55.29
N ALA A 1099 12.25 -28.30 54.80
CA ALA A 1099 11.49 -28.67 53.60
C ALA A 1099 12.34 -28.59 52.31
N GLU A 1100 13.11 -27.51 52.15
CA GLU A 1100 14.00 -27.32 50.99
C GLU A 1100 15.10 -28.38 50.97
N LEU A 1101 15.76 -28.61 52.11
CA LEU A 1101 16.80 -29.63 52.20
C LEU A 1101 16.22 -31.04 52.02
N THR A 1102 14.99 -31.32 52.50
CA THR A 1102 14.33 -32.61 52.30
C THR A 1102 14.13 -32.94 50.83
N ALA A 1103 13.63 -31.97 50.05
CA ALA A 1103 13.26 -32.17 48.66
C ALA A 1103 14.45 -32.56 47.78
N ASP A 1104 15.64 -32.01 48.07
CA ASP A 1104 16.87 -32.24 47.30
C ASP A 1104 17.83 -33.25 47.97
N THR A 1105 17.43 -33.91 49.06
CA THR A 1105 18.26 -34.93 49.73
C THR A 1105 17.51 -36.24 49.96
N ILE A 1106 16.77 -36.37 51.07
CA ILE A 1106 16.16 -37.62 51.53
C ILE A 1106 14.88 -37.99 50.76
N SER A 1107 14.28 -37.03 50.03
CA SER A 1107 13.10 -37.24 49.17
C SER A 1107 13.39 -36.96 47.69
N ALA A 1108 14.67 -36.81 47.31
CA ALA A 1108 15.08 -36.61 45.93
C ALA A 1108 14.72 -37.84 45.07
N THR A 1109 14.22 -37.59 43.86
CA THR A 1109 13.82 -38.63 42.90
C THR A 1109 14.97 -39.10 42.03
N THR A 1110 15.99 -38.27 41.79
CA THR A 1110 17.17 -38.62 41.00
C THR A 1110 18.17 -39.48 41.78
N THR A 1111 18.60 -39.03 42.96
CA THR A 1111 19.48 -39.79 43.88
C THR A 1111 19.05 -39.54 45.32
N THR A 1112 18.22 -40.44 45.85
CA THR A 1112 17.76 -40.37 47.24
C THR A 1112 18.92 -40.61 48.22
N ILE A 1113 19.20 -39.62 49.07
CA ILE A 1113 20.28 -39.72 50.07
C ILE A 1113 19.81 -40.56 51.25
N THR A 1114 20.35 -41.77 51.39
CA THR A 1114 20.01 -42.73 52.45
C THR A 1114 21.18 -43.01 53.40
N ASN A 1115 22.41 -42.80 52.94
CA ASN A 1115 23.65 -43.00 53.70
C ASN A 1115 24.77 -42.09 53.17
N LYS A 1116 25.94 -42.10 53.84
CA LYS A 1116 27.09 -41.24 53.50
C LYS A 1116 27.62 -41.43 52.07
N ASP A 1117 27.46 -42.61 51.47
CA ASP A 1117 27.98 -42.91 50.13
C ASP A 1117 27.03 -42.34 49.06
N THR A 1118 25.71 -42.47 49.28
CA THR A 1118 24.69 -41.79 48.44
C THR A 1118 24.76 -40.27 48.57
N ALA A 1119 25.16 -39.74 49.72
CA ALA A 1119 25.35 -38.30 49.91
C ALA A 1119 26.51 -37.75 49.07
N PHE A 1120 27.61 -38.49 48.99
CA PHE A 1120 28.78 -38.11 48.17
C PHE A 1120 28.53 -38.29 46.67
N SER A 1121 27.78 -39.31 46.26
CA SER A 1121 27.47 -39.57 44.84
C SER A 1121 26.30 -38.74 44.30
N SER A 1122 25.53 -38.08 45.16
CA SER A 1122 24.50 -37.11 44.76
C SER A 1122 25.08 -35.87 44.06
N PHE A 1123 24.23 -35.09 43.40
CA PHE A 1123 24.62 -33.82 42.76
C PHE A 1123 25.25 -32.81 43.75
N LEU A 1124 24.96 -32.91 45.05
CA LEU A 1124 25.50 -32.04 46.11
C LEU A 1124 26.87 -32.45 46.65
N LYS A 1125 27.34 -33.68 46.35
CA LYS A 1125 28.64 -34.25 46.79
C LYS A 1125 29.00 -33.95 48.26
N ILE A 1126 28.11 -34.30 49.20
CA ILE A 1126 28.21 -33.83 50.59
C ILE A 1126 29.25 -34.67 51.39
N PRO A 1127 30.27 -34.05 52.01
CA PRO A 1127 31.32 -34.77 52.74
C PRO A 1127 31.00 -35.02 54.23
N VAL A 1128 31.67 -36.00 54.85
CA VAL A 1128 31.53 -36.40 56.27
C VAL A 1128 32.32 -35.48 57.22
N ALA A 1129 31.92 -34.21 57.26
CA ALA A 1129 32.61 -33.12 57.94
C ALA A 1129 32.58 -33.15 59.48
N GLY A 1130 31.73 -34.00 60.09
CA GLY A 1130 31.49 -34.04 61.54
C GLY A 1130 30.90 -32.73 62.10
N TYR A 1131 30.98 -32.54 63.42
CA TYR A 1131 30.56 -31.30 64.08
C TYR A 1131 31.47 -30.92 65.26
N ARG A 1132 31.37 -29.68 65.73
CA ARG A 1132 32.04 -29.18 66.94
C ARG A 1132 31.01 -29.01 68.07
N ASN A 1133 31.19 -29.73 69.17
CA ASN A 1133 30.20 -29.76 70.26
C ASN A 1133 30.32 -28.55 71.20
N ALA A 1134 29.41 -28.44 72.18
CA ALA A 1134 29.37 -27.33 73.14
C ALA A 1134 30.60 -27.25 74.09
N ASN A 1135 31.46 -28.27 74.11
CA ASN A 1135 32.76 -28.30 74.80
C ASN A 1135 33.93 -27.97 73.84
N SER A 1136 33.65 -27.54 72.61
CA SER A 1136 34.64 -27.32 71.55
C SER A 1136 35.40 -28.59 71.10
N VAL A 1137 34.81 -29.77 71.27
CA VAL A 1137 35.39 -31.04 70.78
C VAL A 1137 34.80 -31.40 69.41
N PHE A 1138 35.66 -31.69 68.44
CA PHE A 1138 35.27 -32.19 67.13
C PHE A 1138 34.88 -33.66 67.22
N THR A 1139 33.67 -34.00 66.80
CA THR A 1139 33.09 -35.34 66.95
C THR A 1139 32.62 -35.86 65.59
N PHE A 1140 32.80 -37.16 65.35
CA PHE A 1140 32.40 -37.88 64.11
C PHE A 1140 32.97 -37.33 62.80
N VAL A 1141 34.11 -36.63 62.84
CA VAL A 1141 34.85 -36.22 61.65
C VAL A 1141 35.27 -37.47 60.87
N ASN A 1142 35.16 -37.44 59.54
CA ASN A 1142 35.37 -38.58 58.63
C ASN A 1142 34.34 -39.71 58.75
N ALA A 1143 33.28 -39.55 59.55
CA ALA A 1143 32.31 -40.62 59.79
C ALA A 1143 30.86 -40.22 59.44
N HIS A 1144 30.43 -39.03 59.87
CA HIS A 1144 29.03 -38.61 59.76
C HIS A 1144 28.91 -37.21 59.12
N ILE A 1145 27.81 -37.00 58.40
CA ILE A 1145 27.43 -35.71 57.83
C ILE A 1145 26.43 -35.04 58.75
N PHE A 1146 26.63 -33.74 58.98
CA PHE A 1146 25.68 -32.93 59.71
C PHE A 1146 25.51 -31.56 59.05
N LEU A 1147 24.27 -31.25 58.63
CA LEU A 1147 23.93 -29.99 57.98
C LEU A 1147 22.88 -29.23 58.76
N TRP A 1148 23.15 -27.97 59.05
CA TRP A 1148 22.14 -27.09 59.64
C TRP A 1148 21.02 -26.78 58.65
N THR A 1149 19.81 -26.65 59.21
CA THR A 1149 18.72 -25.93 58.57
C THR A 1149 18.45 -24.65 59.37
N ARG A 1150 17.79 -23.66 58.75
CA ARG A 1150 17.25 -22.49 59.48
C ARG A 1150 15.94 -22.78 60.21
N SER A 1151 15.38 -23.99 60.11
CA SER A 1151 14.12 -24.35 60.79
C SER A 1151 14.27 -24.38 62.31
N THR A 1152 13.29 -23.84 63.03
CA THR A 1152 13.23 -23.82 64.50
C THR A 1152 12.48 -25.02 65.06
N SER A 1153 12.94 -25.57 66.18
CA SER A 1153 12.21 -26.59 66.96
C SER A 1153 12.25 -26.21 68.44
N GLY A 1154 11.35 -25.32 68.87
CA GLY A 1154 11.31 -24.81 70.24
C GLY A 1154 12.60 -24.08 70.63
N SER A 1155 13.26 -24.50 71.71
CA SER A 1155 14.52 -23.91 72.20
C SER A 1155 15.79 -24.46 71.54
N ILE A 1156 15.64 -25.38 70.59
CA ILE A 1156 16.73 -26.08 69.89
C ILE A 1156 16.66 -25.84 68.37
N GLY A 1157 17.76 -26.15 67.68
CA GLY A 1157 17.88 -26.03 66.22
C GLY A 1157 17.59 -27.35 65.52
N ARG A 1158 17.34 -27.31 64.21
CA ARG A 1158 17.01 -28.47 63.39
C ARG A 1158 18.10 -28.76 62.37
N TYR A 1159 18.53 -30.01 62.25
CA TYR A 1159 19.64 -30.41 61.37
C TYR A 1159 19.38 -31.76 60.71
N LEU A 1160 20.01 -31.97 59.54
CA LEU A 1160 20.06 -33.25 58.84
C LEU A 1160 21.31 -34.03 59.30
N THR A 1161 21.14 -35.30 59.68
CA THR A 1161 22.25 -36.23 59.94
C THR A 1161 22.27 -37.32 58.89
N ILE A 1162 23.47 -37.71 58.43
CA ILE A 1162 23.63 -38.84 57.50
C ILE A 1162 24.82 -39.71 57.93
N ASN A 1163 24.56 -41.00 58.12
CA ASN A 1163 25.57 -42.04 58.38
C ASN A 1163 25.22 -43.34 57.63
N SER A 1164 24.82 -44.42 58.33
CA SER A 1164 24.12 -45.58 57.79
C SER A 1164 22.63 -45.32 57.52
N GLY A 1165 22.09 -44.18 57.98
CA GLY A 1165 20.75 -43.69 57.68
C GLY A 1165 20.76 -42.17 57.50
N ALA A 1166 19.69 -41.60 56.93
CA ALA A 1166 19.52 -40.16 56.74
C ALA A 1166 18.21 -39.68 57.41
N GLY A 1167 18.27 -38.60 58.18
CA GLY A 1167 17.09 -38.07 58.86
C GLY A 1167 17.30 -36.76 59.62
N PHE A 1168 16.19 -36.07 59.91
CA PHE A 1168 16.20 -34.79 60.63
C PHE A 1168 16.02 -34.97 62.14
N HIS A 1169 16.90 -34.30 62.89
CA HIS A 1169 16.91 -34.33 64.34
C HIS A 1169 17.03 -32.92 64.93
N ASN A 1170 16.81 -32.82 66.23
CA ASN A 1170 17.01 -31.56 66.96
C ASN A 1170 18.38 -31.55 67.63
N SER A 1171 19.08 -30.43 67.58
CA SER A 1171 20.37 -30.25 68.26
C SER A 1171 20.44 -28.93 69.01
N TYR A 1172 21.27 -28.92 70.03
CA TYR A 1172 21.58 -27.74 70.82
C TYR A 1172 22.22 -26.65 69.97
N ARG A 1173 21.76 -25.42 70.13
CA ARG A 1173 22.20 -24.29 69.30
C ARG A 1173 23.66 -23.92 69.55
N ALA A 1174 24.24 -24.29 70.71
CA ALA A 1174 25.66 -24.12 70.99
C ALA A 1174 26.59 -25.01 70.14
N TYR A 1175 26.07 -26.04 69.46
CA TYR A 1175 26.87 -26.89 68.57
C TYR A 1175 27.12 -26.16 67.25
N ALA A 1176 28.22 -26.51 66.60
CA ALA A 1176 28.61 -25.97 65.31
C ALA A 1176 28.63 -27.06 64.23
N LEU A 1177 27.82 -26.88 63.19
CA LEU A 1177 27.60 -27.84 62.10
C LEU A 1177 27.76 -27.15 60.74
N SER A 1178 27.94 -27.94 59.67
CA SER A 1178 28.17 -27.41 58.31
C SER A 1178 26.89 -26.81 57.71
N VAL A 1179 27.05 -25.92 56.74
CA VAL A 1179 25.95 -25.26 56.02
C VAL A 1179 26.19 -25.41 54.51
N ARG A 1180 25.10 -25.67 53.78
CA ARG A 1180 25.05 -25.69 52.32
C ARG A 1180 23.98 -24.69 51.88
N CYS A 1181 24.37 -23.64 51.16
CA CYS A 1181 23.48 -22.53 50.81
C CYS A 1181 22.63 -22.85 49.58
N ILE A 1182 21.38 -22.38 49.58
CA ILE A 1182 20.41 -22.53 48.50
C ILE A 1182 19.91 -21.15 48.06
N LYS A 1183 19.73 -20.94 46.76
CA LYS A 1183 19.16 -19.70 46.19
C LYS A 1183 17.67 -19.63 46.55
N SER A 1184 17.23 -18.50 47.08
CA SER A 1184 15.87 -18.31 47.61
C SER A 1184 14.81 -18.13 46.52
#